data_AF-A0ABD3MRV3-F1
#
_entry.id   AF-A0ABD3MRV3-F1
#
_cell.length_a   1.000
_cell.length_b   1.000
_cell.length_c   1.000
_cell.angle_alpha   90.00
_cell.angle_beta   90.00
_cell.angle_gamma   90.00
#
_symmetry.space_group_name_H-M   'P 1'
#
loop_
_entity.id
_entity.type
_entity.pdbx_description
1 polymer ?
#
loop_
_entity_poly.entity_id
_entity_poly.type
_entity_poly.pdbx_seq_one_letter_code
_entity_poly.pdbx_strand_id
1 'polypeptide(L)'
;MPIFSNNNKRQLFALTGALLAIAVVAVVTTTVVMKTKKATSLRASNPSSFRTSQEQQQQQQQQQQQQQQQDDFTTSSSSASVKAATSYGESGVFGTLSALAIKIITPDAPEAASAETLSNKLFGNGADGTVVPMSMSGHFATCSHGQLNFVPAGDRDGSGGINIRNGATTVTVSINATNGNDAVYNAVAEELIAQFGVSHPNELADELLFFMPTAALDYAFSSENSHQSFYNINGWFDPHHTMHEVGHSLGMGHSGETGDSYGDESCIMGKGLSNDINFGAPICYNGAKSWQLGWFAPRNHIFNAGEDREWSGRLIGTVDYSNGNDVTSTVILKLNSPSPTDYYVMFNRIKEGTVESENLVMVSSAPNENVGSTQSMLVAKLGSSQSAILPVYVNLDAVELTVNEINLNADPAYADVTVRMKCHSDCGATLETWTGIEGSTIVDLLDDTNNLANLPTSTEILGQLLEALTNRGDFYGSRMKGWLVPPVNGDYEFWIASDDEGELWLSANDEPANRAQICKQPMFSGPNGWDDYPEQKSQLISLVAGKAYYFEALMKDGDGGDNLAIAWQYPGQARTTIPAEFSRVSNPLKIGAVLETWTGISGKTEVLNSILEAPSNVDDNYGSRMKGWLVPPVTGNYEFWITSDDEGEFWLSVNDDPANVVKICFSPWASGPGWWDRVPDQKSSPIYLVAGQAVYYEALMKEGDGGDNLAIGWQYPGQTLEVIPAMYSRPYKP
;
A
#
# COMPACT_ATOMS: atom_id res chain seq x y z
N MET A 1 -40.36 32.94 20.45
CA MET A 1 -41.26 32.94 21.62
C MET A 1 -40.49 32.36 22.82
N PRO A 2 -40.86 32.71 24.07
CA PRO A 2 -39.91 32.85 25.19
C PRO A 2 -39.78 31.55 26.03
N ILE A 3 -38.92 31.42 27.04
CA ILE A 3 -39.02 32.03 28.39
C ILE A 3 -37.72 31.71 29.19
N PHE A 4 -37.18 32.72 29.89
CA PHE A 4 -36.64 32.76 31.29
C PHE A 4 -36.31 31.42 32.04
N SER A 5 -35.41 31.33 33.05
CA SER A 5 -34.89 32.33 34.01
C SER A 5 -33.80 31.75 34.93
N ASN A 6 -32.83 32.58 35.38
CA ASN A 6 -32.22 32.59 36.75
C ASN A 6 -31.49 31.32 37.30
N ASN A 7 -30.64 31.37 38.34
CA ASN A 7 -29.84 32.43 38.98
C ASN A 7 -28.83 31.79 39.96
N ASN A 8 -27.77 32.53 40.32
CA ASN A 8 -27.11 32.52 41.65
C ASN A 8 -26.40 31.23 42.13
N LYS A 9 -25.47 31.26 43.10
CA LYS A 9 -24.38 32.20 43.48
C LYS A 9 -23.65 31.58 44.69
N ARG A 10 -22.31 31.67 44.70
CA ARG A 10 -21.41 31.74 45.90
C ARG A 10 -21.46 30.63 46.98
N GLN A 11 -20.27 30.10 47.30
CA GLN A 11 -19.52 30.16 48.58
C GLN A 11 -18.64 28.88 48.67
N LEU A 12 -17.30 28.96 48.68
CA LEU A 12 -16.41 29.46 49.74
C LEU A 12 -16.35 28.55 50.97
N PHE A 13 -15.26 27.78 51.12
CA PHE A 13 -14.68 27.40 52.42
C PHE A 13 -13.20 27.03 52.30
N ALA A 14 -12.43 27.33 53.35
CA ALA A 14 -11.02 26.96 53.49
C ALA A 14 -10.74 26.57 54.96
N LEU A 15 -9.99 25.49 55.19
CA LEU A 15 -9.30 25.10 56.43
C LEU A 15 -8.19 24.09 56.01
N THR A 16 -6.88 24.23 56.22
CA THR A 16 -6.00 24.56 57.37
C THR A 16 -5.62 23.39 58.30
N GLY A 17 -4.31 23.08 58.31
CA GLY A 17 -3.57 22.41 59.39
C GLY A 17 -3.36 20.89 59.27
N ALA A 18 -2.36 20.27 59.93
CA ALA A 18 -1.12 20.77 60.54
C ALA A 18 -0.19 19.59 60.96
N LEU A 19 1.14 19.83 60.97
CA LEU A 19 2.22 19.17 61.74
C LEU A 19 2.12 17.70 62.21
N LEU A 20 3.20 16.93 61.97
CA LEU A 20 4.11 16.50 63.04
C LEU A 20 5.54 16.18 62.52
N ALA A 21 6.52 16.06 63.42
CA ALA A 21 7.96 15.96 63.12
C ALA A 21 8.66 14.93 64.06
N ILE A 22 10.02 14.91 64.06
CA ILE A 22 10.96 14.26 65.02
C ILE A 22 11.30 12.76 64.70
N ALA A 23 12.54 12.24 64.79
CA ALA A 23 13.91 12.83 64.84
C ALA A 23 15.05 11.74 64.81
N VAL A 24 16.22 12.10 64.24
CA VAL A 24 17.62 11.87 64.75
C VAL A 24 18.20 10.43 64.88
N VAL A 25 19.56 10.37 64.88
CA VAL A 25 20.51 9.22 65.01
C VAL A 25 20.92 8.65 63.62
N ALA A 26 22.20 8.57 63.19
CA ALA A 26 23.50 9.00 63.76
C ALA A 26 24.59 9.24 62.66
N VAL A 27 25.87 9.37 63.06
CA VAL A 27 27.08 9.58 62.23
C VAL A 27 28.13 8.50 62.56
N VAL A 28 29.09 8.20 61.66
CA VAL A 28 30.55 8.01 61.90
C VAL A 28 31.23 7.03 60.90
N THR A 29 32.10 7.58 60.04
CA THR A 29 33.37 7.09 59.39
C THR A 29 33.52 5.62 58.92
N THR A 30 34.33 5.26 57.92
CA THR A 30 35.79 5.53 57.76
C THR A 30 36.23 5.10 56.33
N THR A 31 36.60 6.03 55.43
CA THR A 31 38.00 6.36 55.01
C THR A 31 38.66 5.46 53.94
N VAL A 32 38.71 5.97 52.70
CA VAL A 32 39.88 6.11 51.78
C VAL A 32 40.91 4.96 51.66
N VAL A 33 41.16 4.51 50.42
CA VAL A 33 42.48 4.61 49.73
C VAL A 33 42.29 4.69 48.19
N MET A 34 42.77 5.78 47.58
CA MET A 34 43.05 5.85 46.14
C MET A 34 44.35 5.12 45.79
N LYS A 35 44.44 4.52 44.59
CA LYS A 35 45.70 4.59 43.82
C LYS A 35 45.42 5.00 42.38
N THR A 36 46.28 5.88 41.89
CA THR A 36 46.11 6.64 40.65
C THR A 36 47.30 6.44 39.71
N LYS A 37 47.10 6.80 38.44
CA LYS A 37 48.14 7.13 37.44
C LYS A 37 48.92 5.91 36.88
N LYS A 38 49.43 5.95 35.64
CA LYS A 38 49.70 7.12 34.77
C LYS A 38 49.65 6.72 33.28
N ALA A 39 49.25 7.64 32.41
CA ALA A 39 49.36 7.51 30.95
C ALA A 39 50.78 7.81 30.45
N THR A 40 51.15 7.31 29.27
CA THR A 40 52.03 7.99 28.29
C THR A 40 51.73 7.45 26.88
N SER A 41 51.78 8.29 25.85
CA SER A 41 51.53 7.93 24.45
C SER A 41 52.80 7.52 23.70
N LEU A 42 52.66 6.91 22.52
CA LEU A 42 53.61 6.97 21.41
C LEU A 42 52.89 6.66 20.08
N ARG A 43 53.55 6.92 18.95
CA ARG A 43 52.91 7.28 17.66
C ARG A 43 53.25 6.29 16.54
N ALA A 44 52.23 5.92 15.76
CA ALA A 44 52.25 5.42 14.36
C ALA A 44 53.09 4.18 13.96
N SER A 45 52.40 3.15 13.46
CA SER A 45 52.75 2.46 12.19
C SER A 45 51.65 1.47 11.77
N ASN A 46 51.19 1.55 10.51
CA ASN A 46 50.48 0.45 9.85
C ASN A 46 51.53 -0.62 9.47
N PRO A 47 51.23 -1.93 9.58
CA PRO A 47 51.03 -2.65 8.32
C PRO A 47 49.96 -3.75 8.35
N SER A 48 49.55 -4.11 7.14
CA SER A 48 48.66 -5.20 6.76
C SER A 48 49.20 -6.61 7.05
N SER A 49 48.30 -7.60 6.81
CA SER A 49 48.54 -9.05 6.75
C SER A 49 48.57 -9.85 8.06
N PHE A 50 47.38 -10.18 8.58
CA PHE A 50 47.08 -11.47 9.23
C PHE A 50 45.56 -11.74 9.13
N ARG A 51 45.08 -12.19 7.97
CA ARG A 51 43.81 -12.94 7.89
C ARG A 51 44.11 -14.38 8.24
N THR A 52 43.33 -14.95 9.15
CA THR A 52 43.52 -16.31 9.64
C THR A 52 43.09 -17.32 8.56
N SER A 53 43.79 -18.46 8.49
CA SER A 53 43.56 -19.51 7.50
C SER A 53 42.16 -20.14 7.55
N GLN A 54 41.37 -19.86 8.59
CA GLN A 54 39.99 -20.33 8.72
C GLN A 54 39.01 -19.55 7.85
N GLU A 55 39.18 -18.24 7.65
CA GLU A 55 38.29 -17.43 6.80
C GLU A 55 38.39 -17.84 5.33
N GLN A 56 39.61 -18.14 4.85
CA GLN A 56 39.84 -18.64 3.49
C GLN A 56 39.32 -20.07 3.29
N GLN A 57 39.34 -20.92 4.32
CA GLN A 57 38.73 -22.25 4.27
C GLN A 57 37.20 -22.19 4.24
N GLN A 58 36.58 -21.27 5.00
CA GLN A 58 35.13 -21.05 4.93
C GLN A 58 34.69 -20.52 3.56
N GLN A 59 35.42 -19.57 2.97
CA GLN A 59 35.11 -19.07 1.62
C GLN A 59 35.28 -20.15 0.54
N GLN A 60 36.29 -21.03 0.64
CA GLN A 60 36.42 -22.16 -0.28
C GLN A 60 35.33 -23.22 -0.08
N GLN A 61 34.89 -23.49 1.15
CA GLN A 61 33.76 -24.40 1.40
C GLN A 61 32.43 -23.83 0.88
N GLN A 62 32.18 -22.53 1.04
CA GLN A 62 30.98 -21.89 0.47
C GLN A 62 30.99 -21.92 -1.07
N GLN A 63 32.13 -21.65 -1.72
CA GLN A 63 32.24 -21.75 -3.18
C GLN A 63 32.07 -23.20 -3.67
N GLN A 64 32.60 -24.19 -2.95
CA GLN A 64 32.38 -25.60 -3.30
C GLN A 64 30.93 -26.03 -3.10
N GLN A 65 30.23 -25.57 -2.06
CA GLN A 65 28.81 -25.84 -1.86
C GLN A 65 27.92 -25.20 -2.94
N GLN A 66 28.21 -23.96 -3.34
CA GLN A 66 27.50 -23.29 -4.45
C GLN A 66 27.72 -24.00 -5.79
N GLN A 67 28.95 -24.46 -6.06
CA GLN A 67 29.26 -25.21 -7.27
C GLN A 67 28.60 -26.61 -7.28
N GLN A 68 28.53 -27.26 -6.11
CA GLN A 68 27.85 -28.55 -5.96
C GLN A 68 26.32 -28.43 -6.13
N GLN A 69 25.71 -27.32 -5.73
CA GLN A 69 24.30 -27.01 -6.02
C GLN A 69 24.03 -26.72 -7.51
N GLN A 70 25.01 -26.16 -8.24
CA GLN A 70 24.90 -25.97 -9.69
C GLN A 70 25.03 -27.28 -10.48
N ASP A 71 25.92 -28.18 -10.06
CA ASP A 71 26.12 -29.48 -10.72
C ASP A 71 24.92 -30.43 -10.50
N ASP A 72 24.32 -30.45 -9.30
CA ASP A 72 23.13 -31.27 -8.99
C ASP A 72 21.91 -30.86 -9.85
N PHE A 73 21.81 -29.57 -10.21
CA PHE A 73 20.74 -29.05 -11.08
C PHE A 73 20.81 -29.55 -12.54
N THR A 74 21.94 -30.13 -12.97
CA THR A 74 22.16 -30.52 -14.38
C THR A 74 22.14 -32.03 -14.66
N THR A 75 22.02 -32.89 -13.63
CA THR A 75 22.17 -34.35 -13.81
C THR A 75 20.97 -35.22 -13.41
N SER A 76 19.89 -34.68 -12.86
CA SER A 76 18.69 -35.47 -12.46
C SER A 76 17.60 -35.58 -13.54
N SER A 77 17.96 -35.90 -14.80
CA SER A 77 16.99 -36.14 -15.89
C SER A 77 16.58 -37.62 -16.03
N SER A 78 15.95 -38.18 -14.98
CA SER A 78 15.32 -39.51 -15.07
C SER A 78 14.09 -39.68 -14.16
N SER A 79 12.91 -39.60 -14.77
CA SER A 79 11.65 -40.26 -14.36
C SER A 79 11.38 -40.44 -12.85
N ALA A 80 10.98 -39.36 -12.19
CA ALA A 80 10.15 -39.40 -10.98
C ALA A 80 9.18 -38.22 -11.01
N SER A 81 7.88 -38.47 -10.77
CA SER A 81 6.85 -37.44 -10.71
C SER A 81 6.99 -36.61 -9.43
N VAL A 82 7.58 -35.43 -9.55
CA VAL A 82 7.66 -34.45 -8.46
C VAL A 82 6.29 -33.80 -8.29
N LYS A 83 5.61 -34.06 -7.17
CA LYS A 83 4.47 -33.23 -6.74
C LYS A 83 4.99 -31.80 -6.56
N ALA A 84 4.34 -30.82 -7.20
CA ALA A 84 4.77 -29.42 -7.09
C ALA A 84 4.58 -28.94 -5.65
N ALA A 85 5.66 -28.53 -5.00
CA ALA A 85 5.60 -27.85 -3.71
C ALA A 85 5.33 -26.36 -3.96
N THR A 86 4.07 -25.98 -4.15
CA THR A 86 3.65 -24.57 -4.27
C THR A 86 3.50 -23.94 -2.88
N SER A 87 4.60 -23.47 -2.31
CA SER A 87 4.55 -22.51 -1.21
C SER A 87 4.16 -21.15 -1.77
N TYR A 88 2.92 -20.72 -1.53
CA TYR A 88 2.41 -19.44 -2.02
C TYR A 88 3.07 -18.27 -1.29
N GLY A 89 3.85 -17.51 -2.05
CA GLY A 89 4.75 -16.45 -1.62
C GLY A 89 5.91 -16.40 -2.61
N GLU A 90 6.02 -15.31 -3.37
CA GLU A 90 7.03 -15.04 -4.42
C GLU A 90 6.94 -15.83 -5.75
N SER A 91 6.32 -17.02 -5.83
CA SER A 91 6.16 -17.75 -7.11
C SER A 91 4.69 -17.94 -7.54
N GLY A 92 4.31 -17.38 -8.68
CA GLY A 92 2.95 -17.48 -9.26
C GLY A 92 2.54 -18.88 -9.76
N VAL A 93 1.31 -18.99 -10.28
CA VAL A 93 0.67 -20.26 -10.65
C VAL A 93 0.76 -20.51 -12.16
N PHE A 94 1.58 -21.49 -12.53
CA PHE A 94 1.88 -21.82 -13.92
C PHE A 94 1.93 -23.33 -14.18
N GLY A 95 1.89 -23.70 -15.46
CA GLY A 95 2.21 -25.03 -15.95
C GLY A 95 0.97 -25.87 -16.25
N THR A 96 0.94 -27.09 -15.70
CA THR A 96 -0.12 -28.06 -15.93
C THR A 96 -0.50 -28.73 -14.62
N LEU A 97 -1.75 -28.54 -14.19
CA LEU A 97 -2.33 -29.12 -12.99
C LEU A 97 -3.29 -30.25 -13.38
N SER A 98 -3.25 -31.36 -12.66
CA SER A 98 -4.24 -32.42 -12.78
C SER A 98 -5.48 -32.10 -11.96
N ALA A 99 -6.67 -32.36 -12.51
CA ALA A 99 -7.94 -32.16 -11.81
C ALA A 99 -8.81 -33.43 -11.83
N LEU A 100 -9.56 -33.67 -10.73
CA LEU A 100 -10.44 -34.82 -10.58
C LEU A 100 -11.88 -34.41 -10.27
N ALA A 101 -12.82 -34.75 -11.15
CA ALA A 101 -14.25 -34.67 -10.87
C ALA A 101 -14.71 -35.86 -10.00
N ILE A 102 -15.29 -35.55 -8.84
CA ILE A 102 -15.79 -36.54 -7.89
C ILE A 102 -17.31 -36.45 -7.87
N LYS A 103 -17.98 -37.35 -8.62
CA LYS A 103 -19.43 -37.52 -8.52
C LYS A 103 -19.77 -38.22 -7.21
N ILE A 104 -20.71 -37.66 -6.45
CA ILE A 104 -21.15 -38.25 -5.18
C ILE A 104 -22.57 -38.81 -5.33
N ILE A 105 -22.78 -40.01 -4.82
CA ILE A 105 -24.08 -40.69 -4.76
C ILE A 105 -24.41 -40.99 -3.29
N THR A 106 -25.60 -40.58 -2.85
CA THR A 106 -26.15 -40.87 -1.51
C THR A 106 -27.46 -41.66 -1.62
N PRO A 107 -27.93 -42.34 -0.55
CA PRO A 107 -29.16 -43.14 -0.61
C PRO A 107 -30.44 -42.34 -0.87
N ASP A 108 -30.47 -41.06 -0.48
CA ASP A 108 -31.59 -40.13 -0.65
C ASP A 108 -31.48 -39.24 -1.91
N ALA A 109 -30.33 -39.22 -2.58
CA ALA A 109 -30.11 -38.51 -3.85
C ALA A 109 -29.26 -39.35 -4.82
N PRO A 110 -29.85 -40.40 -5.45
CA PRO A 110 -29.09 -41.36 -6.26
C PRO A 110 -28.76 -40.91 -7.70
N GLU A 111 -29.37 -39.83 -8.21
CA GLU A 111 -29.28 -39.47 -9.65
C GLU A 111 -28.96 -37.98 -9.89
N ALA A 112 -27.94 -37.78 -10.74
CA ALA A 112 -27.62 -36.58 -11.54
C ALA A 112 -26.56 -36.97 -12.60
N ALA A 113 -25.95 -36.01 -13.30
CA ALA A 113 -25.01 -36.18 -14.43
C ALA A 113 -23.95 -37.30 -14.25
N SER A 114 -23.54 -37.97 -15.34
CA SER A 114 -22.55 -39.06 -15.26
C SER A 114 -21.12 -38.54 -15.05
N ALA A 115 -20.23 -39.39 -14.55
CA ALA A 115 -18.82 -39.01 -14.36
C ALA A 115 -18.15 -38.60 -15.69
N GLU A 116 -18.52 -39.25 -16.80
CA GLU A 116 -18.07 -38.91 -18.14
C GLU A 116 -18.53 -37.50 -18.57
N THR A 117 -19.78 -37.14 -18.27
CA THR A 117 -20.29 -35.77 -18.51
C THR A 117 -19.60 -34.73 -17.63
N LEU A 118 -19.29 -35.05 -16.37
CA LEU A 118 -18.50 -34.15 -15.52
C LEU A 118 -17.08 -33.94 -16.08
N SER A 119 -16.37 -35.04 -16.39
CA SER A 119 -15.08 -35.01 -17.10
C SER A 119 -15.15 -34.13 -18.35
N ASN A 120 -16.16 -34.34 -19.18
CA ASN A 120 -16.22 -33.65 -20.45
C ASN A 120 -16.53 -32.15 -20.32
N LYS A 121 -17.35 -31.72 -19.36
CA LYS A 121 -17.51 -30.28 -19.08
C LYS A 121 -16.24 -29.64 -18.52
N LEU A 122 -15.44 -30.35 -17.71
CA LEU A 122 -14.18 -29.83 -17.18
C LEU A 122 -13.07 -29.76 -18.23
N PHE A 123 -12.95 -30.79 -19.07
CA PHE A 123 -11.78 -30.99 -19.94
C PHE A 123 -12.07 -30.84 -21.45
N GLY A 124 -13.33 -30.83 -21.88
CA GLY A 124 -13.71 -30.79 -23.30
C GLY A 124 -13.25 -32.01 -24.11
N ASN A 125 -12.94 -33.11 -23.42
CA ASN A 125 -12.18 -34.26 -23.95
C ASN A 125 -13.01 -35.26 -24.77
N GLY A 126 -14.33 -35.07 -24.88
CA GLY A 126 -15.21 -35.98 -25.61
C GLY A 126 -15.54 -37.27 -24.85
N ALA A 127 -15.32 -37.35 -23.54
CA ALA A 127 -15.53 -38.58 -22.77
C ALA A 127 -16.98 -39.13 -22.82
N ASP A 128 -17.99 -38.27 -22.99
CA ASP A 128 -19.39 -38.65 -23.21
C ASP A 128 -19.83 -38.61 -24.69
N GLY A 129 -18.88 -38.37 -25.61
CA GLY A 129 -19.12 -38.23 -27.05
C GLY A 129 -19.46 -36.81 -27.53
N THR A 130 -19.53 -35.81 -26.64
CA THR A 130 -19.80 -34.41 -27.01
C THR A 130 -18.56 -33.53 -26.90
N VAL A 131 -18.40 -32.51 -27.75
CA VAL A 131 -17.28 -31.54 -27.64
C VAL A 131 -17.81 -30.25 -27.04
N VAL A 132 -17.25 -29.81 -25.93
CA VAL A 132 -17.63 -28.56 -25.24
C VAL A 132 -16.67 -27.45 -25.68
N PRO A 133 -17.12 -26.40 -26.40
CA PRO A 133 -16.22 -25.35 -26.92
C PRO A 133 -15.53 -24.51 -25.83
N MET A 134 -16.15 -24.43 -24.66
CA MET A 134 -15.65 -23.74 -23.47
C MET A 134 -15.81 -24.69 -22.29
N SER A 135 -14.75 -25.44 -21.98
CA SER A 135 -14.62 -26.25 -20.77
C SER A 135 -13.85 -25.48 -19.69
N MET A 136 -13.85 -25.93 -18.43
CA MET A 136 -13.03 -25.29 -17.38
C MET A 136 -11.55 -25.18 -17.81
N SER A 137 -10.96 -26.27 -18.31
CA SER A 137 -9.60 -26.33 -18.84
C SER A 137 -9.40 -25.36 -20.02
N GLY A 138 -10.35 -25.32 -20.97
CA GLY A 138 -10.31 -24.38 -22.08
C GLY A 138 -10.43 -22.91 -21.66
N HIS A 139 -11.18 -22.62 -20.61
CA HIS A 139 -11.38 -21.28 -20.04
C HIS A 139 -10.07 -20.78 -19.40
N PHE A 140 -9.44 -21.59 -18.52
CA PHE A 140 -8.11 -21.29 -17.97
C PHE A 140 -7.04 -21.16 -19.05
N ALA A 141 -7.00 -22.06 -20.03
CA ALA A 141 -6.02 -22.01 -21.12
C ALA A 141 -6.20 -20.76 -22.00
N THR A 142 -7.44 -20.34 -22.25
CA THR A 142 -7.75 -19.11 -23.01
C THR A 142 -7.33 -17.87 -22.21
N CYS A 143 -7.80 -17.73 -20.97
CA CYS A 143 -7.50 -16.55 -20.16
C CYS A 143 -6.02 -16.43 -19.78
N SER A 144 -5.31 -17.54 -19.59
CA SER A 144 -3.87 -17.53 -19.28
C SER A 144 -2.96 -17.55 -20.51
N HIS A 145 -3.52 -17.70 -21.73
CA HIS A 145 -2.76 -17.98 -22.94
C HIS A 145 -1.80 -19.19 -22.79
N GLY A 146 -2.31 -20.25 -22.16
CA GLY A 146 -1.58 -21.49 -21.90
C GLY A 146 -0.53 -21.41 -20.78
N GLN A 147 -0.45 -20.31 -20.03
CA GLN A 147 0.41 -20.20 -18.85
C GLN A 147 -0.06 -21.12 -17.71
N LEU A 148 -1.35 -21.39 -17.61
CA LEU A 148 -1.93 -22.40 -16.72
C LEU A 148 -2.92 -23.29 -17.50
N ASN A 149 -2.76 -24.60 -17.38
CA ASN A 149 -3.61 -25.59 -18.05
C ASN A 149 -4.08 -26.63 -17.04
N PHE A 150 -5.35 -27.03 -17.12
CA PHE A 150 -5.86 -28.18 -16.37
C PHE A 150 -5.99 -29.41 -17.27
N VAL A 151 -5.51 -30.56 -16.79
CA VAL A 151 -5.62 -31.86 -17.46
C VAL A 151 -6.38 -32.86 -16.60
N PRO A 152 -7.00 -33.89 -17.20
CA PRO A 152 -7.66 -34.94 -16.42
C PRO A 152 -6.67 -35.67 -15.50
N ALA A 153 -7.07 -35.92 -14.24
CA ALA A 153 -6.34 -36.81 -13.36
C ALA A 153 -6.18 -38.20 -13.99
N GLY A 154 -4.97 -38.76 -13.87
CA GLY A 154 -4.60 -40.01 -14.53
C GLY A 154 -5.43 -41.21 -14.05
N ASP A 155 -5.80 -42.08 -15.00
CA ASP A 155 -6.57 -43.29 -14.76
C ASP A 155 -5.94 -44.14 -13.63
N ARG A 156 -6.76 -44.51 -12.64
CA ARG A 156 -6.35 -45.24 -11.43
C ARG A 156 -7.42 -46.24 -11.03
N ASP A 157 -7.00 -47.44 -10.67
CA ASP A 157 -7.89 -48.49 -10.19
C ASP A 157 -7.96 -48.51 -8.67
N GLY A 158 -9.16 -48.48 -8.10
CA GLY A 158 -9.38 -48.56 -6.66
C GLY A 158 -9.70 -49.99 -6.21
N SER A 159 -9.24 -50.37 -5.02
CA SER A 159 -9.27 -51.77 -4.55
C SER A 159 -10.67 -52.36 -4.34
N GLY A 160 -11.69 -51.52 -4.22
CA GLY A 160 -13.10 -51.91 -4.09
C GLY A 160 -13.96 -51.57 -5.32
N GLY A 161 -13.34 -51.24 -6.47
CA GLY A 161 -14.04 -51.04 -7.75
C GLY A 161 -14.45 -49.61 -8.07
N ILE A 162 -14.14 -48.63 -7.21
CA ILE A 162 -14.20 -47.20 -7.55
C ILE A 162 -12.95 -46.88 -8.35
N ASN A 163 -13.10 -46.38 -9.58
CA ASN A 163 -12.00 -46.16 -10.51
C ASN A 163 -12.01 -44.72 -11.03
N ILE A 164 -10.83 -44.12 -11.14
CA ILE A 164 -10.65 -42.85 -11.87
C ILE A 164 -10.50 -43.19 -13.35
N ARG A 165 -11.30 -42.53 -14.20
CA ARG A 165 -11.23 -42.60 -15.66
C ARG A 165 -11.41 -41.22 -16.27
N ASN A 166 -10.50 -40.82 -17.16
CA ASN A 166 -10.53 -39.52 -17.83
C ASN A 166 -10.69 -38.33 -16.85
N GLY A 167 -10.03 -38.38 -15.68
CA GLY A 167 -10.16 -37.35 -14.65
C GLY A 167 -11.52 -37.25 -13.97
N ALA A 168 -12.33 -38.31 -13.98
CA ALA A 168 -13.56 -38.39 -13.19
C ALA A 168 -13.71 -39.74 -12.47
N THR A 169 -14.46 -39.73 -11.38
CA THR A 169 -14.84 -40.93 -10.62
C THR A 169 -16.26 -40.78 -10.03
N THR A 170 -16.86 -41.90 -9.62
CA THR A 170 -18.14 -41.94 -8.88
C THR A 170 -17.92 -42.61 -7.54
N VAL A 171 -18.27 -41.91 -6.46
CA VAL A 171 -18.18 -42.37 -5.08
C VAL A 171 -19.59 -42.50 -4.51
N THR A 172 -19.95 -43.70 -4.05
CA THR A 172 -21.23 -43.96 -3.40
C THR A 172 -21.00 -44.11 -1.90
N VAL A 173 -21.63 -43.26 -1.10
CA VAL A 173 -21.54 -43.30 0.37
C VAL A 173 -22.84 -43.81 1.00
N SER A 174 -22.73 -44.38 2.20
CA SER A 174 -23.87 -44.96 2.93
C SER A 174 -24.68 -43.94 3.75
N ILE A 175 -24.30 -42.67 3.72
CA ILE A 175 -24.97 -41.58 4.44
C ILE A 175 -25.83 -40.72 3.51
N ASN A 176 -26.89 -40.14 4.05
CA ASN A 176 -27.80 -39.28 3.33
C ASN A 176 -27.19 -37.90 3.07
N ALA A 177 -27.52 -37.30 1.92
CA ALA A 177 -27.17 -35.93 1.55
C ALA A 177 -27.77 -34.92 2.55
N THR A 178 -28.97 -35.21 3.06
CA THR A 178 -29.63 -34.43 4.11
C THR A 178 -28.86 -34.35 5.45
N ASN A 179 -27.73 -35.05 5.59
CA ASN A 179 -26.80 -34.87 6.73
C ASN A 179 -25.88 -33.63 6.59
N GLY A 180 -25.87 -32.95 5.44
CA GLY A 180 -25.07 -31.75 5.18
C GLY A 180 -23.73 -32.00 4.47
N ASN A 181 -23.17 -30.93 3.90
CA ASN A 181 -21.92 -30.93 3.13
C ASN A 181 -20.75 -31.60 3.86
N ASP A 182 -20.45 -31.21 5.11
CA ASP A 182 -19.28 -31.70 5.86
C ASP A 182 -19.36 -33.21 6.11
N ALA A 183 -20.54 -33.72 6.44
CA ALA A 183 -20.75 -35.14 6.67
C ALA A 183 -20.52 -35.94 5.37
N VAL A 184 -21.08 -35.45 4.26
CA VAL A 184 -20.94 -36.05 2.93
C VAL A 184 -19.48 -36.02 2.46
N TYR A 185 -18.77 -34.89 2.60
CA TYR A 185 -17.36 -34.77 2.27
C TYR A 185 -16.51 -35.77 3.06
N ASN A 186 -16.67 -35.84 4.38
CA ASN A 186 -15.86 -36.74 5.22
C ASN A 186 -16.05 -38.21 4.83
N ALA A 187 -17.29 -38.65 4.57
CA ALA A 187 -17.55 -40.03 4.11
C ALA A 187 -16.96 -40.31 2.71
N VAL A 188 -16.98 -39.33 1.81
CA VAL A 188 -16.35 -39.45 0.48
C VAL A 188 -14.83 -39.47 0.58
N ALA A 189 -14.24 -38.67 1.46
CA ALA A 189 -12.80 -38.63 1.71
C ALA A 189 -12.29 -39.96 2.29
N GLU A 190 -12.99 -40.54 3.27
CA GLU A 190 -12.70 -41.88 3.82
C GLU A 190 -12.73 -42.96 2.73
N GLU A 191 -13.75 -42.95 1.87
CA GLU A 191 -13.88 -43.91 0.77
C GLU A 191 -12.75 -43.74 -0.27
N LEU A 192 -12.41 -42.50 -0.66
CA LEU A 192 -11.30 -42.23 -1.58
C LEU A 192 -9.94 -42.66 -1.01
N ILE A 193 -9.69 -42.42 0.29
CA ILE A 193 -8.52 -42.91 1.01
C ILE A 193 -8.45 -44.44 0.96
N ALA A 194 -9.55 -45.11 1.33
CA ALA A 194 -9.61 -46.57 1.39
C ALA A 194 -9.46 -47.23 0.01
N GLN A 195 -10.04 -46.65 -1.03
CA GLN A 195 -10.02 -47.20 -2.39
C GLN A 195 -8.66 -47.07 -3.07
N PHE A 196 -7.99 -45.93 -2.91
CA PHE A 196 -6.75 -45.62 -3.65
C PHE A 196 -5.47 -45.74 -2.82
N GLY A 197 -5.57 -46.06 -1.51
CA GLY A 197 -4.42 -46.28 -0.64
C GLY A 197 -3.59 -45.01 -0.39
N VAL A 198 -4.23 -43.84 -0.46
CA VAL A 198 -3.61 -42.52 -0.23
C VAL A 198 -3.79 -42.07 1.22
N SER A 199 -2.96 -41.15 1.70
CA SER A 199 -3.10 -40.57 3.05
C SER A 199 -4.10 -39.41 3.10
N HIS A 200 -4.34 -38.74 1.96
CA HIS A 200 -5.33 -37.68 1.80
C HIS A 200 -5.89 -37.67 0.35
N PRO A 201 -7.15 -37.26 0.10
CA PRO A 201 -7.69 -37.18 -1.25
C PRO A 201 -6.86 -36.32 -2.22
N ASN A 202 -6.17 -35.26 -1.72
CA ASN A 202 -5.32 -34.37 -2.53
C ASN A 202 -4.06 -35.07 -3.10
N GLU A 203 -3.90 -36.38 -2.90
CA GLU A 203 -2.91 -37.20 -3.60
C GLU A 203 -3.45 -37.85 -4.90
N LEU A 204 -4.72 -37.62 -5.22
CA LEU A 204 -5.38 -38.13 -6.43
C LEU A 204 -5.18 -37.19 -7.63
N ALA A 205 -5.20 -35.88 -7.38
CA ALA A 205 -5.00 -34.80 -8.35
C ALA A 205 -4.56 -33.51 -7.63
N ASP A 206 -4.10 -32.52 -8.39
CA ASP A 206 -3.67 -31.19 -7.88
C ASP A 206 -4.86 -30.26 -7.56
N GLU A 207 -6.06 -30.56 -8.08
CA GLU A 207 -7.34 -29.92 -7.76
C GLU A 207 -8.47 -30.98 -7.72
N LEU A 208 -9.31 -30.93 -6.68
CA LEU A 208 -10.45 -31.86 -6.50
C LEU A 208 -11.78 -31.12 -6.59
N LEU A 209 -12.65 -31.55 -7.51
CA LEU A 209 -13.96 -30.94 -7.75
C LEU A 209 -15.07 -31.88 -7.27
N PHE A 210 -15.65 -31.58 -6.11
CA PHE A 210 -16.69 -32.38 -5.46
C PHE A 210 -18.09 -31.98 -5.95
N PHE A 211 -18.76 -32.88 -6.65
CA PHE A 211 -20.12 -32.67 -7.16
C PHE A 211 -21.14 -33.24 -6.18
N MET A 212 -21.58 -32.37 -5.27
CA MET A 212 -22.43 -32.63 -4.12
C MET A 212 -23.91 -32.75 -4.55
N PRO A 213 -24.71 -33.67 -3.97
CA PRO A 213 -26.14 -33.67 -4.18
C PRO A 213 -26.79 -32.41 -3.62
N THR A 214 -27.83 -31.88 -4.29
CA THR A 214 -28.49 -30.61 -3.92
C THR A 214 -29.02 -30.56 -2.49
N ALA A 215 -29.35 -31.71 -1.88
CA ALA A 215 -29.80 -31.78 -0.48
C ALA A 215 -28.66 -31.66 0.55
N ALA A 216 -27.39 -31.76 0.12
CA ALA A 216 -26.20 -31.52 0.93
C ALA A 216 -25.62 -30.11 0.71
N LEU A 217 -25.77 -29.56 -0.50
CA LEU A 217 -25.24 -28.26 -0.90
C LEU A 217 -26.06 -27.68 -2.07
N ASP A 218 -26.59 -26.46 -1.94
CA ASP A 218 -27.38 -25.78 -2.97
C ASP A 218 -26.61 -24.69 -3.75
N TYR A 219 -25.47 -24.22 -3.22
CA TYR A 219 -24.52 -23.28 -3.84
C TYR A 219 -23.24 -23.99 -4.37
N ALA A 220 -22.26 -23.19 -4.82
CA ALA A 220 -20.87 -23.62 -5.02
C ALA A 220 -19.97 -22.85 -4.05
N PHE A 221 -18.87 -23.46 -3.59
CA PHE A 221 -17.87 -22.82 -2.74
C PHE A 221 -16.52 -23.53 -2.83
N SER A 222 -15.45 -22.83 -2.50
CA SER A 222 -14.14 -23.40 -2.19
C SER A 222 -13.55 -22.71 -0.96
N SER A 223 -12.71 -23.43 -0.23
CA SER A 223 -11.87 -22.82 0.82
C SER A 223 -10.55 -22.32 0.22
N GLU A 224 -9.95 -21.33 0.84
CA GLU A 224 -8.71 -20.71 0.36
C GLU A 224 -7.54 -21.70 0.42
N ASN A 225 -6.77 -21.83 -0.68
CA ASN A 225 -5.62 -22.73 -0.80
C ASN A 225 -5.95 -24.21 -0.47
N SER A 226 -7.20 -24.63 -0.63
CA SER A 226 -7.68 -25.97 -0.28
C SER A 226 -7.24 -27.06 -1.25
N HIS A 227 -6.99 -26.69 -2.51
CA HIS A 227 -6.97 -27.60 -3.68
C HIS A 227 -8.27 -28.43 -3.83
N GLN A 228 -9.39 -27.87 -3.34
CA GLN A 228 -10.70 -28.52 -3.26
C GLN A 228 -11.84 -27.51 -3.44
N SER A 229 -12.65 -27.72 -4.46
CA SER A 229 -13.84 -26.92 -4.79
C SER A 229 -15.11 -27.79 -4.80
N PHE A 230 -16.23 -27.22 -4.38
CA PHE A 230 -17.49 -27.92 -4.11
C PHE A 230 -18.62 -27.29 -4.91
N TYR A 231 -19.40 -28.13 -5.58
CA TYR A 231 -20.47 -27.69 -6.48
C TYR A 231 -21.75 -28.50 -6.24
N ASN A 232 -22.90 -27.83 -6.24
CA ASN A 232 -24.19 -28.49 -6.43
C ASN A 232 -24.20 -29.22 -7.78
N ILE A 233 -24.54 -30.51 -7.83
CA ILE A 233 -24.50 -31.29 -9.07
C ILE A 233 -25.58 -30.89 -10.11
N ASN A 234 -26.62 -30.14 -9.68
CA ASN A 234 -27.77 -29.76 -10.51
C ASN A 234 -27.77 -28.28 -10.97
N GLY A 235 -26.81 -27.46 -10.54
CA GLY A 235 -26.67 -26.05 -10.88
C GLY A 235 -25.30 -25.52 -10.47
N TRP A 236 -24.83 -24.39 -11.00
CA TRP A 236 -23.47 -23.88 -10.73
C TRP A 236 -22.32 -24.77 -11.27
N PHE A 237 -22.62 -25.68 -12.21
CA PHE A 237 -21.62 -26.49 -12.91
C PHE A 237 -21.50 -26.12 -14.39
N ASP A 238 -20.81 -25.01 -14.63
CA ASP A 238 -20.46 -24.44 -15.93
C ASP A 238 -19.05 -23.78 -15.84
N PRO A 239 -18.46 -23.35 -16.96
CA PRO A 239 -17.08 -22.83 -16.98
C PRO A 239 -16.86 -21.61 -16.08
N HIS A 240 -17.87 -20.75 -15.91
CA HIS A 240 -17.74 -19.56 -15.10
C HIS A 240 -17.57 -19.94 -13.63
N HIS A 241 -18.54 -20.67 -13.08
CA HIS A 241 -18.52 -21.06 -11.66
C HIS A 241 -17.35 -22.01 -11.35
N THR A 242 -16.99 -22.91 -12.27
CA THR A 242 -15.81 -23.77 -12.06
C THR A 242 -14.52 -22.96 -11.98
N MET A 243 -14.30 -21.96 -12.84
CA MET A 243 -13.14 -21.09 -12.77
C MET A 243 -13.16 -20.10 -11.57
N HIS A 244 -14.34 -19.70 -11.10
CA HIS A 244 -14.51 -18.89 -9.88
C HIS A 244 -14.04 -19.66 -8.64
N GLU A 245 -14.60 -20.85 -8.38
CA GLU A 245 -14.25 -21.63 -7.18
C GLU A 245 -12.80 -22.14 -7.20
N VAL A 246 -12.29 -22.53 -8.36
CA VAL A 246 -10.85 -22.85 -8.50
C VAL A 246 -9.99 -21.60 -8.31
N GLY A 247 -10.50 -20.39 -8.58
CA GLY A 247 -9.83 -19.15 -8.21
C GLY A 247 -9.58 -19.04 -6.70
N HIS A 248 -10.54 -19.44 -5.86
CA HIS A 248 -10.36 -19.53 -4.41
C HIS A 248 -9.39 -20.66 -4.00
N SER A 249 -9.43 -21.82 -4.66
CA SER A 249 -8.47 -22.91 -4.38
C SER A 249 -7.03 -22.52 -4.75
N LEU A 250 -6.86 -21.61 -5.74
CA LEU A 250 -5.61 -20.93 -6.09
C LEU A 250 -5.32 -19.67 -5.24
N GLY A 251 -6.10 -19.44 -4.18
CA GLY A 251 -5.83 -18.43 -3.15
C GLY A 251 -6.37 -17.03 -3.42
N MET A 252 -7.29 -16.82 -4.36
CA MET A 252 -7.87 -15.50 -4.63
C MET A 252 -9.06 -15.17 -3.72
N GLY A 253 -9.17 -13.90 -3.29
CA GLY A 253 -10.43 -13.30 -2.85
C GLY A 253 -11.26 -12.77 -4.02
N HIS A 254 -12.48 -12.31 -3.75
CA HIS A 254 -13.41 -11.78 -4.76
C HIS A 254 -12.91 -10.50 -5.47
N SER A 255 -13.62 -10.10 -6.52
CA SER A 255 -13.47 -8.80 -7.20
C SER A 255 -14.75 -7.97 -7.08
N GLY A 256 -14.65 -6.80 -6.46
CA GLY A 256 -15.79 -5.93 -6.12
C GLY A 256 -15.82 -4.60 -6.86
N GLU A 257 -16.95 -3.89 -6.78
CA GLU A 257 -17.09 -2.49 -7.23
C GLU A 257 -18.03 -1.73 -6.28
N THR A 258 -17.71 -0.47 -5.96
CA THR A 258 -18.59 0.47 -5.22
C THR A 258 -19.25 -0.09 -3.95
N GLY A 259 -18.52 -0.86 -3.14
CA GLY A 259 -19.00 -1.40 -1.87
C GLY A 259 -19.81 -2.71 -1.99
N ASP A 260 -19.97 -3.26 -3.18
CA ASP A 260 -20.36 -4.66 -3.40
C ASP A 260 -19.09 -5.51 -3.54
N SER A 261 -18.94 -6.55 -2.72
CA SER A 261 -17.76 -7.43 -2.76
C SER A 261 -17.63 -8.26 -4.04
N TYR A 262 -18.70 -8.38 -4.83
CA TYR A 262 -18.69 -9.01 -6.14
C TYR A 262 -18.92 -8.00 -7.29
N GLY A 263 -19.09 -6.71 -7.03
CA GLY A 263 -19.56 -5.73 -8.01
C GLY A 263 -18.78 -5.61 -9.35
N ASP A 264 -17.58 -6.18 -9.50
CA ASP A 264 -16.82 -6.19 -10.75
C ASP A 264 -17.40 -7.24 -11.73
N GLU A 265 -18.24 -6.83 -12.69
CA GLU A 265 -18.82 -7.71 -13.71
C GLU A 265 -17.83 -7.97 -14.87
N SER A 266 -16.65 -7.34 -14.86
CA SER A 266 -15.56 -7.56 -15.81
C SER A 266 -14.58 -8.66 -15.40
N CYS A 267 -14.64 -9.13 -14.14
CA CYS A 267 -13.76 -10.16 -13.59
C CYS A 267 -14.50 -11.45 -13.23
N ILE A 268 -13.88 -12.59 -13.52
CA ILE A 268 -14.44 -13.91 -13.14
C ILE A 268 -14.60 -14.09 -11.61
N MET A 269 -13.80 -13.41 -10.79
CA MET A 269 -13.91 -13.42 -9.32
C MET A 269 -14.94 -12.43 -8.77
N GLY A 270 -15.60 -11.66 -9.63
CA GLY A 270 -16.71 -10.80 -9.27
C GLY A 270 -18.05 -11.41 -9.64
N LYS A 271 -18.99 -10.58 -10.06
CA LYS A 271 -20.38 -10.93 -10.28
C LYS A 271 -20.55 -11.43 -11.70
N GLY A 272 -20.49 -12.75 -11.83
CA GLY A 272 -20.88 -13.43 -13.05
C GLY A 272 -22.28 -13.04 -13.50
N LEU A 273 -22.42 -12.65 -14.77
CA LEU A 273 -23.72 -12.55 -15.42
C LEU A 273 -24.31 -13.96 -15.58
N SER A 274 -25.05 -14.41 -14.56
CA SER A 274 -25.62 -15.76 -14.40
C SER A 274 -26.66 -16.18 -15.46
N ASN A 275 -26.73 -15.50 -16.60
CA ASN A 275 -27.89 -15.50 -17.49
C ASN A 275 -27.58 -15.51 -19.00
N ASP A 276 -26.42 -15.01 -19.46
CA ASP A 276 -26.18 -14.80 -20.90
C ASP A 276 -24.73 -15.12 -21.31
N ILE A 277 -24.45 -16.42 -21.50
CA ILE A 277 -23.32 -16.90 -22.32
C ILE A 277 -23.84 -17.70 -23.51
N ASN A 278 -24.43 -16.97 -24.47
CA ASN A 278 -24.47 -17.39 -25.86
C ASN A 278 -23.05 -17.35 -26.48
N PHE A 279 -22.16 -18.23 -25.98
CA PHE A 279 -20.89 -18.67 -26.56
C PHE A 279 -20.12 -17.64 -27.41
N GLY A 280 -19.94 -16.42 -26.88
CA GLY A 280 -19.07 -15.39 -27.44
C GLY A 280 -17.61 -15.66 -27.05
N ALA A 281 -17.22 -15.26 -25.83
CA ALA A 281 -15.90 -15.55 -25.27
C ALA A 281 -15.91 -15.50 -23.73
N PRO A 282 -14.87 -16.05 -23.07
CA PRO A 282 -14.80 -16.10 -21.61
C PRO A 282 -14.52 -14.74 -20.97
N ILE A 283 -15.15 -14.49 -19.82
CA ILE A 283 -14.71 -13.48 -18.84
C ILE A 283 -13.44 -14.02 -18.14
N CYS A 284 -12.42 -13.18 -17.95
CA CYS A 284 -11.14 -13.59 -17.38
C CYS A 284 -10.87 -12.93 -16.01
N TYR A 285 -9.72 -13.23 -15.41
CA TYR A 285 -9.21 -12.50 -14.25
C TYR A 285 -8.83 -11.05 -14.63
N ASN A 286 -9.12 -10.09 -13.75
CA ASN A 286 -8.72 -8.69 -13.92
C ASN A 286 -7.20 -8.49 -13.71
N GLY A 287 -6.74 -7.24 -13.71
CA GLY A 287 -5.33 -6.88 -13.55
C GLY A 287 -4.71 -7.42 -12.26
N ALA A 288 -5.36 -7.18 -11.12
CA ALA A 288 -4.88 -7.63 -9.82
C ALA A 288 -4.82 -9.16 -9.70
N LYS A 289 -5.85 -9.87 -10.19
CA LYS A 289 -5.92 -11.34 -10.14
C LYS A 289 -4.94 -12.01 -11.09
N SER A 290 -4.77 -11.46 -12.30
CA SER A 290 -3.74 -11.94 -13.23
C SER A 290 -2.32 -11.70 -12.70
N TRP A 291 -2.09 -10.57 -12.02
CA TRP A 291 -0.82 -10.28 -11.36
C TRP A 291 -0.51 -11.24 -10.22
N GLN A 292 -1.48 -11.53 -9.35
CA GLN A 292 -1.35 -12.50 -8.24
C GLN A 292 -0.95 -13.90 -8.72
N LEU A 293 -1.44 -14.33 -9.88
CA LEU A 293 -1.05 -15.58 -10.53
C LEU A 293 0.33 -15.51 -11.20
N GLY A 294 0.97 -14.34 -11.27
CA GLY A 294 2.19 -14.07 -12.03
C GLY A 294 1.98 -14.04 -13.55
N TRP A 295 0.75 -14.10 -14.04
CA TRP A 295 0.47 -14.20 -15.47
C TRP A 295 0.92 -12.93 -16.21
N PHE A 296 1.39 -13.16 -17.43
CA PHE A 296 1.88 -12.14 -18.36
C PHE A 296 3.13 -11.40 -17.89
N ALA A 297 3.81 -11.84 -16.82
CA ALA A 297 5.02 -11.20 -16.28
C ALA A 297 6.06 -10.71 -17.32
N PRO A 298 6.36 -11.42 -18.42
CA PRO A 298 7.28 -10.91 -19.47
C PRO A 298 6.80 -9.65 -20.21
N ARG A 299 5.52 -9.28 -20.08
CA ARG A 299 4.85 -8.11 -20.66
C ARG A 299 4.22 -7.22 -19.59
N ASN A 300 4.69 -7.30 -18.34
CA ASN A 300 4.25 -6.42 -17.27
C ASN A 300 5.16 -5.19 -17.19
N HIS A 301 4.59 -4.05 -16.78
CA HIS A 301 5.34 -2.83 -16.44
C HIS A 301 5.04 -2.43 -15.00
N ILE A 302 6.02 -1.85 -14.31
CA ILE A 302 5.88 -1.34 -12.94
C ILE A 302 6.25 0.14 -12.95
N PHE A 303 5.33 0.97 -12.47
CA PHE A 303 5.56 2.39 -12.15
C PHE A 303 5.58 2.54 -10.63
N ASN A 304 6.69 3.01 -10.06
CA ASN A 304 6.90 3.13 -8.62
C ASN A 304 6.54 4.52 -8.12
N ALA A 305 5.35 4.66 -7.52
CA ALA A 305 4.90 5.95 -7.02
C ALA A 305 5.81 6.46 -5.89
N GLY A 306 6.43 7.62 -6.12
CA GLY A 306 7.43 8.21 -5.22
C GLY A 306 8.86 8.19 -5.77
N GLU A 307 9.18 7.25 -6.67
CA GLU A 307 10.46 7.20 -7.40
C GLU A 307 10.28 7.69 -8.85
N ASP A 308 9.32 7.09 -9.56
CA ASP A 308 8.98 7.44 -10.93
C ASP A 308 8.12 8.71 -10.97
N ARG A 309 8.28 9.52 -12.03
CA ARG A 309 7.52 10.76 -12.24
C ARG A 309 6.51 10.68 -13.36
N GLU A 310 6.93 10.09 -14.49
CA GLU A 310 6.11 9.96 -15.67
C GLU A 310 6.50 8.68 -16.42
N TRP A 311 5.51 7.97 -16.94
CA TRP A 311 5.68 6.91 -17.92
C TRP A 311 4.58 7.01 -18.97
N SER A 312 4.92 6.83 -20.24
CA SER A 312 3.95 6.62 -21.32
C SER A 312 4.25 5.32 -22.03
N GLY A 313 3.21 4.56 -22.36
CA GLY A 313 3.37 3.29 -23.03
C GLY A 313 2.06 2.69 -23.53
N ARG A 314 2.18 1.57 -24.23
CA ARG A 314 1.09 0.89 -24.91
C ARG A 314 0.58 -0.29 -24.07
N LEU A 315 -0.72 -0.31 -23.82
CA LEU A 315 -1.45 -1.46 -23.29
C LEU A 315 -2.11 -2.23 -24.44
N ILE A 316 -1.98 -3.56 -24.42
CA ILE A 316 -2.84 -4.47 -25.19
C ILE A 316 -3.70 -5.30 -24.22
N GLY A 317 -4.83 -5.82 -24.69
CA GLY A 317 -5.65 -6.71 -23.87
C GLY A 317 -5.09 -8.13 -23.83
N THR A 318 -5.46 -8.87 -22.78
CA THR A 318 -5.04 -10.26 -22.56
C THR A 318 -5.31 -11.15 -23.78
N VAL A 319 -6.50 -11.01 -24.39
CA VAL A 319 -6.92 -11.74 -25.62
C VAL A 319 -5.99 -11.59 -26.82
N ASP A 320 -5.13 -10.57 -26.84
CA ASP A 320 -4.15 -10.31 -27.89
C ASP A 320 -2.70 -10.62 -27.43
N TYR A 321 -2.49 -11.20 -26.23
CA TYR A 321 -1.18 -11.51 -25.64
C TYR A 321 -0.27 -12.33 -26.57
N SER A 322 -0.84 -13.34 -27.23
CA SER A 322 -0.14 -14.22 -28.19
C SER A 322 -0.17 -13.71 -29.64
N ASN A 323 -0.60 -12.47 -29.89
CA ASN A 323 -0.62 -11.91 -31.24
C ASN A 323 0.81 -11.63 -31.72
N GLY A 324 1.28 -12.39 -32.71
CA GLY A 324 2.65 -12.31 -33.21
C GLY A 324 3.05 -10.96 -33.85
N ASN A 325 2.09 -10.07 -34.09
CA ASN A 325 2.34 -8.72 -34.60
C ASN A 325 2.84 -7.74 -33.51
N ASP A 326 2.65 -8.06 -32.22
CA ASP A 326 3.18 -7.27 -31.10
C ASP A 326 3.52 -8.18 -29.91
N VAL A 327 4.82 -8.30 -29.62
CA VAL A 327 5.36 -9.09 -28.51
C VAL A 327 5.97 -8.23 -27.39
N THR A 328 5.82 -6.90 -27.44
CA THR A 328 6.54 -5.96 -26.55
C THR A 328 5.65 -5.02 -25.76
N SER A 329 4.44 -4.70 -26.24
CA SER A 329 3.52 -3.84 -25.50
C SER A 329 3.11 -4.45 -24.16
N THR A 330 2.80 -3.58 -23.19
CA THR A 330 2.43 -3.97 -21.83
C THR A 330 1.03 -4.61 -21.82
N VAL A 331 0.83 -5.57 -20.91
CA VAL A 331 -0.46 -6.25 -20.69
C VAL A 331 -1.01 -5.87 -19.30
N ILE A 332 -0.17 -5.92 -18.27
CA ILE A 332 -0.47 -5.35 -16.95
C ILE A 332 0.52 -4.23 -16.63
N LEU A 333 -0.01 -3.06 -16.33
CA LEU A 333 0.73 -1.98 -15.68
C LEU A 333 0.39 -2.02 -14.18
N LYS A 334 1.37 -2.36 -13.33
CA LYS A 334 1.29 -2.16 -11.87
C LYS A 334 1.70 -0.72 -11.56
N LEU A 335 0.84 0.02 -10.88
CA LEU A 335 1.18 1.25 -10.18
C LEU A 335 1.53 0.84 -8.74
N ASN A 336 2.82 0.64 -8.51
CA ASN A 336 3.36 0.18 -7.25
C ASN A 336 3.30 1.32 -6.23
N SER A 337 2.63 1.05 -5.12
CA SER A 337 2.34 2.03 -4.08
C SER A 337 3.24 1.86 -2.86
N PRO A 338 3.67 2.94 -2.20
CA PRO A 338 4.20 2.88 -0.84
C PRO A 338 3.11 2.77 0.24
N SER A 339 1.83 2.83 -0.16
CA SER A 339 0.70 2.35 0.66
C SER A 339 0.58 0.82 0.54
N PRO A 340 -0.13 0.14 1.45
CA PRO A 340 -0.41 -1.29 1.27
C PRO A 340 -1.28 -1.59 0.03
N THR A 341 -1.88 -0.59 -0.63
CA THR A 341 -2.80 -0.80 -1.78
C THR A 341 -2.17 -0.38 -3.09
N ASP A 342 -1.94 -1.37 -3.97
CA ASP A 342 -1.49 -1.18 -5.34
C ASP A 342 -2.65 -1.00 -6.31
N TYR A 343 -2.36 -0.44 -7.50
CA TYR A 343 -3.29 -0.42 -8.63
C TYR A 343 -2.74 -1.21 -9.82
N TYR A 344 -3.64 -1.87 -10.54
CA TYR A 344 -3.36 -2.75 -11.67
C TYR A 344 -4.23 -2.33 -12.84
N VAL A 345 -3.57 -1.92 -13.93
CA VAL A 345 -4.18 -1.33 -15.12
C VAL A 345 -4.09 -2.32 -16.28
N MET A 346 -5.23 -2.63 -16.90
CA MET A 346 -5.36 -3.51 -18.07
C MET A 346 -6.24 -2.86 -19.14
N PHE A 347 -6.02 -3.20 -20.41
CA PHE A 347 -6.95 -2.84 -21.49
C PHE A 347 -7.98 -3.98 -21.69
N ASN A 348 -9.25 -3.72 -21.37
CA ASN A 348 -10.34 -4.71 -21.48
C ASN A 348 -10.82 -4.86 -22.94
N ARG A 349 -9.95 -5.43 -23.77
CA ARG A 349 -10.16 -5.56 -25.22
C ARG A 349 -11.12 -6.71 -25.55
N ILE A 350 -12.20 -6.39 -26.26
CA ILE A 350 -13.16 -7.38 -26.74
C ILE A 350 -12.81 -7.88 -28.14
N LYS A 351 -12.20 -9.07 -28.22
CA LYS A 351 -12.28 -9.86 -29.45
C LYS A 351 -13.65 -10.54 -29.57
N GLU A 352 -14.22 -10.94 -28.43
CA GLU A 352 -15.58 -11.41 -28.15
C GLU A 352 -15.82 -11.23 -26.62
N GLY A 353 -17.08 -11.24 -26.11
CA GLY A 353 -17.39 -11.81 -24.79
C GLY A 353 -17.72 -10.95 -23.55
N THR A 354 -17.02 -9.86 -23.22
CA THR A 354 -17.24 -9.15 -21.93
C THR A 354 -18.33 -8.09 -22.02
N VAL A 355 -19.35 -8.12 -21.15
CA VAL A 355 -20.50 -7.19 -21.23
C VAL A 355 -20.23 -5.86 -20.52
N GLU A 356 -19.39 -5.85 -19.49
CA GLU A 356 -19.03 -4.62 -18.77
C GLU A 356 -17.80 -3.93 -19.36
N SER A 357 -17.91 -2.60 -19.52
CA SER A 357 -16.78 -1.70 -19.81
C SER A 357 -15.96 -2.10 -21.03
N GLU A 358 -16.67 -2.41 -22.11
CA GLU A 358 -16.13 -2.88 -23.37
C GLU A 358 -15.05 -1.95 -23.93
N ASN A 359 -13.85 -2.47 -24.21
CA ASN A 359 -12.76 -1.74 -24.85
C ASN A 359 -12.34 -0.47 -24.10
N LEU A 360 -12.43 -0.49 -22.76
CA LEU A 360 -11.93 0.55 -21.86
C LEU A 360 -10.63 0.08 -21.19
N VAL A 361 -9.85 1.03 -20.69
CA VAL A 361 -8.76 0.77 -19.75
C VAL A 361 -9.37 0.67 -18.35
N MET A 362 -9.17 -0.49 -17.71
CA MET A 362 -9.72 -0.83 -16.41
C MET A 362 -8.64 -0.69 -15.36
N VAL A 363 -8.99 -0.11 -14.21
CA VAL A 363 -8.10 0.02 -13.06
C VAL A 363 -8.70 -0.73 -11.88
N SER A 364 -8.01 -1.78 -11.45
CA SER A 364 -8.33 -2.54 -10.24
C SER A 364 -7.32 -2.21 -9.12
N SER A 365 -7.77 -2.03 -7.88
CA SER A 365 -6.88 -1.89 -6.71
C SER A 365 -6.90 -3.16 -5.87
N ALA A 366 -5.80 -3.48 -5.18
CA ALA A 366 -5.76 -4.58 -4.22
C ALA A 366 -4.68 -4.34 -3.14
N PRO A 367 -4.94 -4.73 -1.88
CA PRO A 367 -3.97 -4.60 -0.79
C PRO A 367 -2.89 -5.70 -0.84
N ASN A 368 -1.74 -5.43 -0.24
CA ASN A 368 -0.62 -6.34 0.02
C ASN A 368 -0.15 -7.12 -1.23
N GLU A 369 0.12 -6.40 -2.33
CA GLU A 369 0.43 -6.97 -3.65
C GLU A 369 -0.61 -7.99 -4.20
N ASN A 370 -1.82 -7.97 -3.65
CA ASN A 370 -2.87 -8.98 -3.85
C ASN A 370 -2.42 -10.42 -3.45
N VAL A 371 -1.62 -10.55 -2.39
CA VAL A 371 -1.15 -11.85 -1.86
C VAL A 371 -2.20 -12.49 -0.95
N GLY A 372 -2.52 -13.75 -1.24
CA GLY A 372 -3.58 -14.50 -0.54
C GLY A 372 -4.98 -14.04 -0.93
N SER A 373 -5.98 -14.32 -0.08
CA SER A 373 -7.39 -14.09 -0.37
C SER A 373 -7.82 -12.62 -0.22
N THR A 374 -6.97 -11.71 -0.68
CA THR A 374 -7.26 -10.28 -0.73
C THR A 374 -8.34 -9.99 -1.76
N GLN A 375 -9.29 -9.15 -1.41
CA GLN A 375 -10.30 -8.66 -2.35
C GLN A 375 -9.68 -7.62 -3.29
N SER A 376 -9.97 -7.67 -4.59
CA SER A 376 -9.64 -6.59 -5.52
C SER A 376 -10.86 -5.68 -5.74
N MET A 377 -10.67 -4.39 -5.96
CA MET A 377 -11.76 -3.45 -6.27
C MET A 377 -11.58 -2.79 -7.63
N LEU A 378 -12.60 -2.78 -8.47
CA LEU A 378 -12.64 -1.97 -9.68
C LEU A 378 -12.86 -0.51 -9.29
N VAL A 379 -11.90 0.37 -9.62
CA VAL A 379 -11.88 1.78 -9.19
C VAL A 379 -11.97 2.79 -10.34
N ALA A 380 -11.65 2.41 -11.58
CA ALA A 380 -11.86 3.27 -12.74
C ALA A 380 -12.07 2.48 -14.05
N LYS A 381 -12.87 3.08 -14.93
CA LYS A 381 -13.26 2.61 -16.28
C LYS A 381 -13.00 3.75 -17.25
N LEU A 382 -11.92 3.69 -18.06
CA LEU A 382 -11.40 4.83 -18.83
C LEU A 382 -11.41 4.59 -20.34
N GLY A 383 -12.13 5.42 -21.07
CA GLY A 383 -12.04 5.54 -22.52
C GLY A 383 -10.97 6.53 -22.98
N SER A 384 -10.82 6.66 -24.30
CA SER A 384 -9.89 7.61 -24.93
C SER A 384 -10.07 9.03 -24.39
N SER A 385 -8.95 9.69 -24.08
CA SER A 385 -8.88 11.05 -23.53
C SER A 385 -9.52 11.24 -22.15
N GLN A 386 -9.82 10.17 -21.42
CA GLN A 386 -10.20 10.21 -20.00
C GLN A 386 -9.00 9.96 -19.10
N SER A 387 -9.07 10.45 -17.86
CA SER A 387 -8.09 10.19 -16.81
C SER A 387 -8.75 9.84 -15.48
N ALA A 388 -8.00 9.14 -14.63
CA ALA A 388 -8.32 8.91 -13.22
C ALA A 388 -7.18 9.43 -12.34
N ILE A 389 -7.53 10.01 -11.20
CA ILE A 389 -6.60 10.33 -10.13
C ILE A 389 -6.68 9.19 -9.10
N LEU A 390 -5.60 8.45 -8.97
CA LEU A 390 -5.46 7.29 -8.10
C LEU A 390 -4.65 7.71 -6.86
N PRO A 391 -5.21 7.65 -5.64
CA PRO A 391 -4.51 8.11 -4.45
C PRO A 391 -3.47 7.08 -3.97
N VAL A 392 -2.18 7.44 -4.01
CA VAL A 392 -1.06 6.49 -3.82
C VAL A 392 -0.24 6.87 -2.57
N TYR A 393 -0.91 7.39 -1.53
CA TYR A 393 -0.43 8.44 -0.62
C TYR A 393 0.99 8.29 0.00
N VAL A 394 2.04 8.46 -0.80
CA VAL A 394 3.21 9.23 -0.38
C VAL A 394 2.82 10.69 -0.36
N ASN A 395 3.09 11.36 0.76
CA ASN A 395 3.32 12.81 0.77
C ASN A 395 2.17 13.70 0.25
N LEU A 396 0.92 13.21 0.27
CA LEU A 396 -0.27 13.85 -0.33
C LEU A 396 -0.23 14.00 -1.87
N ASP A 397 0.60 13.20 -2.54
CA ASP A 397 0.59 13.04 -4.00
C ASP A 397 -0.32 11.88 -4.44
N ALA A 398 -0.79 11.97 -5.68
CA ALA A 398 -1.59 10.96 -6.37
C ALA A 398 -0.97 10.64 -7.74
N VAL A 399 -1.40 9.55 -8.36
CA VAL A 399 -1.04 9.20 -9.72
C VAL A 399 -2.19 9.52 -10.65
N GLU A 400 -1.95 10.38 -11.64
CA GLU A 400 -2.85 10.58 -12.77
C GLU A 400 -2.56 9.53 -13.84
N LEU A 401 -3.50 8.61 -14.04
CA LEU A 401 -3.53 7.73 -15.21
C LEU A 401 -4.40 8.39 -16.28
N THR A 402 -3.84 8.66 -17.45
CA THR A 402 -4.54 9.21 -18.62
C THR A 402 -4.50 8.19 -19.76
N VAL A 403 -5.63 7.94 -20.40
CA VAL A 403 -5.69 7.20 -21.67
C VAL A 403 -5.56 8.20 -22.80
N ASN A 404 -4.42 8.21 -23.49
CA ASN A 404 -4.17 9.15 -24.58
C ASN A 404 -5.06 8.83 -25.79
N GLU A 405 -5.02 7.58 -26.25
CA GLU A 405 -5.86 7.06 -27.35
C GLU A 405 -6.22 5.58 -27.15
N ILE A 406 -7.33 5.14 -27.78
CA ILE A 406 -7.68 3.73 -27.96
C ILE A 406 -7.89 3.47 -29.45
N ASN A 407 -7.15 2.52 -30.02
CA ASN A 407 -7.18 2.22 -31.45
C ASN A 407 -7.63 0.77 -31.70
N LEU A 408 -8.92 0.62 -32.03
CA LEU A 408 -9.54 -0.66 -32.33
C LEU A 408 -9.34 -1.15 -33.77
N ASN A 409 -8.71 -0.33 -34.63
CA ASN A 409 -8.42 -0.67 -36.04
C ASN A 409 -6.99 -1.18 -36.25
N ALA A 410 -6.16 -1.18 -35.20
CA ALA A 410 -4.82 -1.77 -35.21
C ALA A 410 -4.87 -3.28 -34.99
N ASP A 411 -3.77 -3.97 -35.29
CA ASP A 411 -3.58 -5.40 -35.05
C ASP A 411 -2.24 -5.65 -34.32
N PRO A 412 -2.25 -5.94 -33.00
CA PRO A 412 -3.43 -5.94 -32.13
C PRO A 412 -4.00 -4.53 -31.91
N ALA A 413 -5.26 -4.49 -31.46
CA ALA A 413 -5.87 -3.27 -30.96
C ALA A 413 -5.24 -2.90 -29.60
N TYR A 414 -5.10 -1.60 -29.33
CA TYR A 414 -4.34 -1.12 -28.17
C TYR A 414 -4.97 0.14 -27.53
N ALA A 415 -4.50 0.44 -26.32
CA ALA A 415 -4.70 1.73 -25.66
C ALA A 415 -3.33 2.31 -25.26
N ASP A 416 -3.01 3.52 -25.72
CA ASP A 416 -1.78 4.21 -25.31
C ASP A 416 -2.10 5.06 -24.09
N VAL A 417 -1.36 4.86 -22.99
CA VAL A 417 -1.60 5.50 -21.69
C VAL A 417 -0.40 6.32 -21.22
N THR A 418 -0.65 7.29 -20.35
CA THR A 418 0.34 8.09 -19.66
C THR A 418 0.03 8.08 -18.16
N VAL A 419 1.03 7.79 -17.37
CA VAL A 419 1.01 7.77 -15.89
C VAL A 419 1.87 8.92 -15.41
N ARG A 420 1.37 9.77 -14.52
CA ARG A 420 2.12 10.89 -13.94
C ARG A 420 1.90 11.01 -12.44
N MET A 421 2.96 11.32 -11.70
CA MET A 421 2.81 11.85 -10.35
C MET A 421 2.20 13.25 -10.41
N LYS A 422 1.10 13.47 -9.70
CA LYS A 422 0.51 14.79 -9.46
C LYS A 422 0.42 15.07 -7.98
N CYS A 423 0.64 16.33 -7.61
CA CYS A 423 0.25 16.79 -6.27
C CYS A 423 -1.28 16.87 -6.20
N HIS A 424 -1.88 16.30 -5.16
CA HIS A 424 -3.34 16.13 -5.09
C HIS A 424 -4.04 17.22 -4.27
N SER A 425 -3.49 17.62 -3.11
CA SER A 425 -4.22 18.45 -2.15
C SER A 425 -3.43 19.54 -1.43
N ASP A 426 -2.09 19.54 -1.47
CA ASP A 426 -1.25 20.51 -0.75
C ASP A 426 -0.21 21.20 -1.64
N CYS A 427 -0.49 21.31 -2.95
CA CYS A 427 0.38 21.95 -3.92
C CYS A 427 0.59 23.45 -3.68
N GLY A 428 1.74 23.94 -4.14
CA GLY A 428 2.08 25.35 -4.16
C GLY A 428 2.84 25.83 -2.94
N ALA A 429 2.65 27.10 -2.62
CA ALA A 429 3.34 27.79 -1.54
C ALA A 429 2.38 28.65 -0.71
N THR A 430 2.69 28.81 0.56
CA THR A 430 2.02 29.80 1.41
C THR A 430 2.63 31.16 1.14
N LEU A 431 1.81 32.14 0.73
CA LEU A 431 2.16 33.55 0.67
C LEU A 431 1.60 34.26 1.90
N GLU A 432 2.48 34.82 2.72
CA GLU A 432 2.16 35.65 3.88
C GLU A 432 2.47 37.11 3.55
N THR A 433 1.59 38.03 3.91
CA THR A 433 1.72 39.46 3.58
C THR A 433 1.49 40.34 4.80
N TRP A 434 2.36 41.32 5.01
CA TRP A 434 2.29 42.33 6.07
C TRP A 434 2.18 43.71 5.42
N THR A 435 1.14 44.46 5.79
CA THR A 435 0.77 45.76 5.18
C THR A 435 1.12 46.92 6.10
N GLY A 436 1.49 48.07 5.54
CA GLY A 436 1.85 49.27 6.31
C GLY A 436 3.27 49.21 6.87
N ILE A 437 4.18 48.58 6.12
CA ILE A 437 5.62 48.58 6.38
C ILE A 437 6.24 49.62 5.45
N GLU A 438 6.84 50.65 6.01
CA GLU A 438 7.50 51.73 5.28
C GLU A 438 8.84 51.25 4.65
N GLY A 439 9.46 52.07 3.79
CA GLY A 439 10.72 51.73 3.13
C GLY A 439 10.57 50.71 1.99
N SER A 440 11.69 50.23 1.44
CA SER A 440 11.72 49.35 0.26
C SER A 440 12.80 48.26 0.32
N THR A 441 13.40 48.04 1.49
CA THR A 441 14.43 47.00 1.71
C THR A 441 13.91 45.81 2.51
N ILE A 442 14.53 44.65 2.34
CA ILE A 442 14.21 43.46 3.16
C ILE A 442 14.50 43.71 4.65
N VAL A 443 15.43 44.61 4.98
CA VAL A 443 15.69 45.02 6.37
C VAL A 443 14.46 45.70 6.98
N ASP A 444 13.77 46.57 6.23
CA ASP A 444 12.54 47.23 6.70
C ASP A 444 11.44 46.19 7.01
N LEU A 445 11.26 45.18 6.15
CA LEU A 445 10.36 44.04 6.39
C LEU A 445 10.74 43.29 7.67
N LEU A 446 12.02 42.94 7.85
CA LEU A 446 12.46 42.15 8.99
C LEU A 446 12.36 42.92 10.31
N ASP A 447 12.68 44.22 10.35
CA ASP A 447 12.63 45.02 11.58
C ASP A 447 11.17 45.23 12.04
N ASP A 448 10.26 45.68 11.17
CA ASP A 448 8.86 45.94 11.53
C ASP A 448 8.06 44.66 11.86
N THR A 449 8.43 43.52 11.26
CA THR A 449 7.79 42.22 11.57
C THR A 449 8.43 41.47 12.74
N ASN A 450 9.45 42.05 13.41
CA ASN A 450 10.25 41.37 14.43
C ASN A 450 10.79 40.02 13.91
N ASN A 451 11.53 40.09 12.81
CA ASN A 451 12.08 38.95 12.06
C ASN A 451 11.01 37.91 11.67
N LEU A 452 9.90 38.37 11.08
CA LEU A 452 8.75 37.59 10.64
C LEU A 452 8.05 36.79 11.76
N ALA A 453 8.22 37.20 13.02
CA ALA A 453 7.54 36.61 14.18
C ALA A 453 6.17 37.24 14.45
N ASN A 454 5.94 38.47 14.00
CA ASN A 454 4.61 39.09 14.01
C ASN A 454 3.69 38.39 12.99
N LEU A 455 2.43 38.13 13.35
CA LEU A 455 1.47 37.49 12.43
C LEU A 455 1.24 38.37 11.18
N PRO A 456 1.09 37.77 9.98
CA PRO A 456 0.79 38.51 8.76
C PRO A 456 -0.62 39.12 8.77
N THR A 457 -0.80 40.20 8.00
CA THR A 457 -2.13 40.78 7.71
C THR A 457 -3.01 39.78 6.95
N SER A 458 -2.42 39.03 6.03
CA SER A 458 -3.12 38.01 5.23
C SER A 458 -2.23 36.84 4.86
N THR A 459 -2.87 35.70 4.57
CA THR A 459 -2.22 34.48 4.09
C THR A 459 -3.04 33.88 2.95
N GLU A 460 -2.40 33.54 1.83
CA GLU A 460 -3.02 32.88 0.69
C GLU A 460 -2.14 31.72 0.16
N ILE A 461 -2.72 30.83 -0.66
CA ILE A 461 -2.01 29.68 -1.25
C ILE A 461 -1.83 29.90 -2.75
N LEU A 462 -0.58 29.83 -3.21
CA LEU A 462 -0.20 29.95 -4.61
C LEU A 462 -0.30 28.60 -5.33
N GLY A 463 -1.54 28.21 -5.66
CA GLY A 463 -1.87 26.87 -6.18
C GLY A 463 -1.69 26.63 -7.69
N GLN A 464 -1.07 27.55 -8.44
CA GLN A 464 -0.85 27.39 -9.90
C GLN A 464 0.62 27.58 -10.27
N LEU A 465 1.17 28.76 -9.96
CA LEU A 465 2.58 29.12 -10.14
C LEU A 465 3.10 29.68 -8.82
N LEU A 466 4.41 29.60 -8.60
CA LEU A 466 5.09 30.29 -7.49
C LEU A 466 5.32 31.77 -7.85
N GLU A 467 4.21 32.46 -8.02
CA GLU A 467 4.08 33.85 -8.47
C GLU A 467 2.88 34.50 -7.76
N ALA A 468 3.14 35.61 -7.08
CA ALA A 468 2.13 36.45 -6.46
C ALA A 468 1.43 37.31 -7.52
N LEU A 469 0.18 37.68 -7.27
CA LEU A 469 -0.52 38.67 -8.09
C LEU A 469 0.21 40.03 -8.03
N THR A 470 0.25 40.72 -9.16
CA THR A 470 0.89 42.03 -9.32
C THR A 470 -0.02 43.19 -8.92
N ASN A 471 0.54 44.33 -8.52
CA ASN A 471 -0.20 45.58 -8.26
C ASN A 471 -1.28 45.40 -7.16
N ARG A 472 -0.92 44.76 -6.06
CA ARG A 472 -1.74 44.50 -4.87
C ARG A 472 -1.79 45.68 -3.89
N GLY A 473 -0.80 46.58 -3.89
CA GLY A 473 -0.78 47.77 -3.03
C GLY A 473 0.62 48.35 -2.85
N ASP A 474 0.72 49.42 -2.06
CA ASP A 474 2.01 50.06 -1.70
C ASP A 474 2.35 49.79 -0.21
N PHE A 475 3.61 50.00 0.17
CA PHE A 475 4.13 49.95 1.54
C PHE A 475 3.82 48.63 2.26
N TYR A 476 4.22 47.53 1.64
CA TYR A 476 4.03 46.19 2.22
C TYR A 476 5.27 45.32 2.08
N GLY A 477 5.23 44.14 2.67
CA GLY A 477 6.21 43.09 2.39
C GLY A 477 5.57 41.71 2.49
N SER A 478 6.18 40.73 1.83
CA SER A 478 5.64 39.38 1.72
C SER A 478 6.70 38.29 1.87
N ARG A 479 6.26 37.13 2.32
CA ARG A 479 7.00 35.87 2.34
C ARG A 479 6.22 34.80 1.60
N MET A 480 6.78 34.30 0.50
CA MET A 480 6.39 33.03 -0.11
C MET A 480 7.21 31.90 0.52
N LYS A 481 6.60 30.81 0.99
CA LYS A 481 7.32 29.66 1.56
C LYS A 481 6.69 28.32 1.24
N GLY A 482 7.50 27.27 1.23
CA GLY A 482 7.05 25.90 1.04
C GLY A 482 8.21 24.92 0.92
N TRP A 483 7.93 23.76 0.35
CA TRP A 483 8.90 22.71 0.08
C TRP A 483 8.94 22.37 -1.40
N LEU A 484 10.02 22.71 -2.09
CA LEU A 484 10.26 22.29 -3.48
C LEU A 484 10.52 20.79 -3.53
N VAL A 485 9.88 20.13 -4.49
CA VAL A 485 9.94 18.69 -4.74
C VAL A 485 10.39 18.50 -6.20
N PRO A 486 11.70 18.35 -6.47
CA PRO A 486 12.25 18.34 -7.82
C PRO A 486 11.72 17.17 -8.66
N PRO A 487 11.44 17.37 -9.96
CA PRO A 487 11.03 16.31 -10.86
C PRO A 487 12.20 15.39 -11.26
N VAL A 488 13.43 15.92 -11.42
CA VAL A 488 14.57 15.13 -11.92
C VAL A 488 15.81 15.31 -11.05
N ASN A 489 16.73 14.35 -11.13
CA ASN A 489 18.07 14.50 -10.61
C ASN A 489 18.86 15.42 -11.53
N GLY A 490 19.54 16.42 -10.99
CA GLY A 490 20.40 17.29 -11.79
C GLY A 490 20.74 18.61 -11.12
N ASP A 491 21.45 19.47 -11.86
CA ASP A 491 21.80 20.81 -11.43
C ASP A 491 20.71 21.81 -11.85
N TYR A 492 20.20 22.54 -10.86
CA TYR A 492 19.16 23.55 -11.03
C TYR A 492 19.77 24.95 -10.95
N GLU A 493 19.30 25.86 -11.79
CA GLU A 493 19.48 27.31 -11.62
C GLU A 493 18.14 27.92 -11.21
N PHE A 494 18.17 28.91 -10.32
CA PHE A 494 16.98 29.60 -9.80
C PHE A 494 17.05 31.10 -10.08
N TRP A 495 15.87 31.72 -10.20
CA TRP A 495 15.70 33.16 -10.36
C TRP A 495 14.60 33.70 -9.44
N ILE A 496 14.72 34.97 -9.06
CA ILE A 496 13.68 35.77 -8.39
C ILE A 496 13.39 37.04 -9.20
N ALA A 497 12.11 37.40 -9.30
CA ALA A 497 11.63 38.66 -9.86
C ALA A 497 10.65 39.30 -8.85
N SER A 498 11.05 40.40 -8.22
CA SER A 498 10.26 41.17 -7.26
C SER A 498 10.00 42.60 -7.73
N ASP A 499 9.26 43.36 -6.94
CA ASP A 499 9.23 44.82 -6.95
C ASP A 499 8.81 45.22 -5.52
N ASP A 500 9.65 45.88 -4.70
CA ASP A 500 11.04 46.35 -4.88
C ASP A 500 12.09 45.23 -4.61
N GLU A 501 12.75 45.22 -3.44
CA GLU A 501 13.86 44.31 -3.08
C GLU A 501 13.31 42.93 -2.74
N GLY A 502 14.00 41.88 -3.18
CA GLY A 502 13.60 40.50 -2.96
C GLY A 502 14.77 39.56 -2.71
N GLU A 503 14.56 38.51 -1.93
CA GLU A 503 15.56 37.48 -1.66
C GLU A 503 14.98 36.08 -1.79
N LEU A 504 15.69 35.18 -2.48
CA LEU A 504 15.34 33.76 -2.51
C LEU A 504 16.32 32.95 -1.66
N TRP A 505 15.77 32.26 -0.69
CA TRP A 505 16.45 31.35 0.23
C TRP A 505 16.03 29.91 -0.06
N LEU A 506 17.01 29.00 -0.12
CA LEU A 506 16.80 27.56 -0.31
C LEU A 506 17.61 26.78 0.74
N SER A 507 17.00 25.75 1.29
CA SER A 507 17.63 24.82 2.24
C SER A 507 18.28 23.65 1.52
N ALA A 508 19.34 23.09 2.11
CA ALA A 508 19.99 21.87 1.63
C ALA A 508 19.14 20.59 1.84
N ASN A 509 18.02 20.71 2.57
CA ASN A 509 17.07 19.65 2.89
C ASN A 509 15.69 20.25 3.22
N ASP A 510 14.80 19.44 3.78
CA ASP A 510 13.43 19.80 4.15
C ASP A 510 13.34 20.67 5.43
N GLU A 511 14.46 21.03 6.06
CA GLU A 511 14.47 21.79 7.31
C GLU A 511 14.65 23.31 7.07
N PRO A 512 13.70 24.16 7.51
CA PRO A 512 13.79 25.63 7.34
C PRO A 512 14.99 26.29 8.01
N ALA A 513 15.56 25.63 9.03
CA ALA A 513 16.74 26.11 9.76
C ALA A 513 18.04 26.05 8.95
N ASN A 514 18.09 25.25 7.87
CA ASN A 514 19.29 25.09 7.02
C ASN A 514 19.23 25.93 5.74
N ARG A 515 18.29 26.88 5.63
CA ARG A 515 18.16 27.74 4.44
C ARG A 515 19.28 28.75 4.33
N ALA A 516 19.77 28.95 3.10
CA ALA A 516 20.74 29.98 2.74
C ALA A 516 20.22 30.76 1.54
N GLN A 517 20.57 32.04 1.46
CA GLN A 517 20.25 32.90 0.32
C GLN A 517 20.98 32.38 -0.93
N ILE A 518 20.25 32.15 -2.01
CA ILE A 518 20.80 31.59 -3.27
C ILE A 518 20.82 32.60 -4.40
N CYS A 519 19.91 33.58 -4.41
CA CYS A 519 19.93 34.74 -5.28
C CYS A 519 19.11 35.87 -4.65
N LYS A 520 19.21 37.08 -5.21
CA LYS A 520 18.43 38.23 -4.75
C LYS A 520 18.20 39.24 -5.85
N GLN A 521 17.14 40.01 -5.69
CA GLN A 521 16.88 41.18 -6.48
C GLN A 521 17.14 42.44 -5.64
N PRO A 522 18.08 43.32 -6.03
CA PRO A 522 18.52 44.45 -5.20
C PRO A 522 17.63 45.69 -5.26
N MET A 523 16.73 45.79 -6.24
CA MET A 523 15.83 46.92 -6.56
C MET A 523 14.70 46.38 -7.46
N PHE A 524 13.63 47.15 -7.71
CA PHE A 524 12.53 46.74 -8.60
C PHE A 524 12.90 46.16 -9.97
N SER A 525 12.03 45.28 -10.47
CA SER A 525 12.02 44.67 -11.81
C SER A 525 10.57 44.50 -12.24
N GLY A 526 10.27 44.52 -13.55
CA GLY A 526 8.91 44.20 -13.99
C GLY A 526 8.53 42.74 -13.70
N PRO A 527 7.24 42.37 -13.71
CA PRO A 527 6.81 40.98 -13.52
C PRO A 527 7.51 40.03 -14.49
N ASN A 528 8.15 38.98 -13.95
CA ASN A 528 8.98 38.03 -14.69
C ASN A 528 10.23 38.64 -15.37
N GLY A 529 10.74 39.78 -14.86
CA GLY A 529 11.97 40.45 -15.28
C GLY A 529 13.24 39.79 -14.75
N TRP A 530 13.54 38.58 -15.21
CA TRP A 530 14.57 37.69 -14.62
C TRP A 530 16.05 38.09 -14.81
N ASP A 531 16.35 39.06 -15.68
CA ASP A 531 17.71 39.35 -16.13
C ASP A 531 18.07 40.85 -16.03
N ASP A 532 17.32 41.62 -15.24
CA ASP A 532 17.56 43.05 -15.00
C ASP A 532 18.81 43.27 -14.11
N TYR A 533 19.10 42.32 -13.20
CA TYR A 533 20.30 42.31 -12.35
C TYR A 533 20.96 40.92 -12.34
N PRO A 534 22.31 40.82 -12.40
CA PRO A 534 22.99 39.53 -12.36
C PRO A 534 22.79 38.77 -11.03
N GLU A 535 22.49 39.48 -9.94
CA GLU A 535 22.20 38.90 -8.62
C GLU A 535 20.88 38.11 -8.57
N GLN A 536 19.94 38.34 -9.50
CA GLN A 536 18.65 37.64 -9.54
C GLN A 536 18.81 36.14 -9.80
N LYS A 537 19.95 35.72 -10.38
CA LYS A 537 20.26 34.35 -10.76
C LYS A 537 21.13 33.65 -9.71
N SER A 538 20.77 32.41 -9.35
CA SER A 538 21.60 31.56 -8.48
C SER A 538 22.78 30.91 -9.22
N GLN A 539 23.76 30.44 -8.45
CA GLN A 539 24.66 29.39 -8.92
C GLN A 539 23.90 28.08 -9.20
N LEU A 540 24.54 27.12 -9.87
CA LEU A 540 24.01 25.76 -10.02
C LEU A 540 23.90 25.07 -8.65
N ILE A 541 22.75 24.42 -8.40
CA ILE A 541 22.45 23.69 -7.16
C ILE A 541 22.00 22.28 -7.54
N SER A 542 22.78 21.27 -7.15
CA SER A 542 22.43 19.87 -7.41
C SER A 542 21.28 19.41 -6.51
N LEU A 543 20.15 19.03 -7.11
CA LEU A 543 18.97 18.53 -6.43
C LEU A 543 18.68 17.07 -6.83
N VAL A 544 17.90 16.41 -5.98
CA VAL A 544 17.53 14.99 -6.12
C VAL A 544 16.02 14.92 -6.36
N ALA A 545 15.59 14.16 -7.36
CA ALA A 545 14.19 13.91 -7.66
C ALA A 545 13.46 13.36 -6.42
N GLY A 546 12.22 13.80 -6.20
CA GLY A 546 11.39 13.33 -5.07
C GLY A 546 11.76 13.90 -3.70
N LYS A 547 13.02 14.30 -3.48
CA LYS A 547 13.48 14.85 -2.20
C LYS A 547 12.99 16.28 -2.01
N ALA A 548 12.41 16.60 -0.85
CA ALA A 548 11.96 17.95 -0.53
C ALA A 548 13.09 18.86 -0.04
N TYR A 549 12.98 20.14 -0.40
CA TYR A 549 13.88 21.22 -0.03
C TYR A 549 13.06 22.43 0.41
N TYR A 550 13.21 22.90 1.65
CA TYR A 550 12.49 24.09 2.11
C TYR A 550 12.99 25.33 1.38
N PHE A 551 12.08 26.21 0.96
CA PHE A 551 12.42 27.51 0.39
C PHE A 551 11.61 28.65 1.01
N GLU A 552 12.16 29.86 0.91
CA GLU A 552 11.55 31.10 1.38
C GLU A 552 11.94 32.21 0.39
N ALA A 553 10.97 32.84 -0.27
CA ALA A 553 11.17 34.04 -1.08
C ALA A 553 10.57 35.24 -0.34
N LEU A 554 11.40 36.22 -0.03
CA LEU A 554 11.00 37.48 0.62
C LEU A 554 10.90 38.59 -0.43
N MET A 555 9.98 39.52 -0.22
CA MET A 555 9.91 40.78 -0.97
C MET A 555 9.49 41.92 -0.03
N LYS A 556 10.08 43.10 -0.22
CA LYS A 556 9.59 44.38 0.31
C LYS A 556 9.20 45.26 -0.87
N ASP A 557 8.01 45.84 -0.81
CA ASP A 557 7.47 46.80 -1.77
C ASP A 557 7.44 48.21 -1.16
N GLY A 558 7.93 49.21 -1.87
CA GLY A 558 7.91 50.62 -1.49
C GLY A 558 6.67 51.34 -2.01
N ASP A 559 6.78 51.92 -3.22
CA ASP A 559 5.68 52.60 -3.91
C ASP A 559 5.69 52.34 -5.43
N GLY A 560 4.50 52.14 -6.02
CA GLY A 560 4.31 52.17 -7.48
C GLY A 560 3.79 50.87 -8.09
N GLY A 561 4.69 49.92 -8.34
CA GLY A 561 4.36 48.61 -8.89
C GLY A 561 4.83 47.52 -7.93
N ASP A 562 4.14 46.39 -7.89
CA ASP A 562 4.52 45.29 -7.00
C ASP A 562 4.41 43.92 -7.70
N ASN A 563 5.36 43.03 -7.43
CA ASN A 563 5.30 41.60 -7.77
C ASN A 563 6.26 40.74 -6.92
N LEU A 564 6.05 39.43 -6.93
CA LEU A 564 7.02 38.43 -6.43
C LEU A 564 6.82 37.11 -7.18
N ALA A 565 7.83 36.67 -7.93
CA ALA A 565 7.83 35.39 -8.64
C ALA A 565 9.18 34.70 -8.51
N ILE A 566 9.17 33.36 -8.53
CA ILE A 566 10.40 32.56 -8.63
C ILE A 566 10.35 31.59 -9.82
N ALA A 567 11.50 31.44 -10.47
CA ALA A 567 11.68 30.59 -11.63
C ALA A 567 12.86 29.64 -11.46
N TRP A 568 12.86 28.58 -12.26
CA TRP A 568 13.94 27.60 -12.30
C TRP A 568 14.25 27.12 -13.72
N GLN A 569 15.41 26.49 -13.87
CA GLN A 569 15.84 25.78 -15.08
C GLN A 569 16.65 24.54 -14.66
N TYR A 570 16.47 23.41 -15.36
CA TYR A 570 17.14 22.14 -15.05
C TYR A 570 17.25 21.27 -16.32
N PRO A 571 17.98 20.13 -16.31
CA PRO A 571 18.15 19.29 -17.49
C PRO A 571 16.81 18.85 -18.11
N GLY A 572 16.57 19.21 -19.37
CA GLY A 572 15.32 18.92 -20.09
C GLY A 572 14.23 20.00 -19.96
N GLN A 573 14.35 20.97 -19.05
CA GLN A 573 13.37 22.04 -18.84
C GLN A 573 14.00 23.42 -19.05
N ALA A 574 13.46 24.18 -20.01
CA ALA A 574 13.82 25.59 -20.20
C ALA A 574 13.31 26.47 -19.04
N ARG A 575 13.94 27.63 -18.80
CA ARG A 575 13.58 28.54 -17.70
C ARG A 575 12.08 28.85 -17.70
N THR A 576 11.43 28.56 -16.57
CA THR A 576 9.99 28.81 -16.32
C THR A 576 9.78 29.26 -14.89
N THR A 577 8.77 30.10 -14.65
CA THR A 577 8.16 30.27 -13.32
C THR A 577 7.80 28.90 -12.77
N ILE A 578 8.12 28.62 -11.50
CA ILE A 578 8.00 27.27 -10.93
C ILE A 578 6.51 26.89 -10.84
N PRO A 579 6.06 25.79 -11.48
CA PRO A 579 4.69 25.30 -11.32
C PRO A 579 4.42 24.80 -9.89
N ALA A 580 3.26 25.13 -9.35
CA ALA A 580 2.87 24.81 -7.98
C ALA A 580 2.84 23.29 -7.69
N GLU A 581 2.67 22.44 -8.70
CA GLU A 581 2.72 20.98 -8.58
C GLU A 581 4.08 20.45 -8.08
N PHE A 582 5.15 21.21 -8.25
CA PHE A 582 6.50 20.89 -7.74
C PHE A 582 6.81 21.54 -6.38
N SER A 583 5.80 22.07 -5.69
CA SER A 583 5.93 22.63 -4.35
C SER A 583 4.84 22.10 -3.42
N ARG A 584 5.11 22.04 -2.12
CA ARG A 584 4.14 21.67 -1.08
C ARG A 584 4.02 22.79 -0.06
N VAL A 585 2.80 23.05 0.41
CA VAL A 585 2.52 24.02 1.49
C VAL A 585 2.83 23.45 2.89
N SER A 586 3.04 22.13 2.98
CA SER A 586 3.45 21.40 4.18
C SER A 586 4.73 20.60 3.90
N ASN A 587 5.46 20.13 4.93
CA ASN A 587 6.63 19.29 4.71
C ASN A 587 6.19 17.89 4.25
N PRO A 588 6.49 17.47 3.00
CA PRO A 588 6.06 16.17 2.50
C PRO A 588 6.84 14.99 3.07
N LEU A 589 8.12 15.19 3.44
CA LEU A 589 9.09 14.10 3.56
C LEU A 589 9.11 13.36 4.90
N LYS A 590 8.25 13.73 5.85
CA LYS A 590 8.21 13.09 7.16
C LYS A 590 6.88 12.35 7.32
N ILE A 591 6.80 11.16 6.74
CA ILE A 591 5.78 10.17 7.12
C ILE A 591 6.23 9.42 8.38
N GLY A 592 5.27 8.83 9.10
CA GLY A 592 5.56 7.96 10.23
C GLY A 592 5.45 8.58 11.62
N ALA A 593 5.90 7.82 12.62
CA ALA A 593 5.88 8.21 14.03
C ALA A 593 7.30 8.35 14.58
N VAL A 594 7.50 9.23 15.56
CA VAL A 594 8.69 9.15 16.42
C VAL A 594 8.45 8.08 17.46
N LEU A 595 9.30 7.06 17.48
CA LEU A 595 9.38 6.07 18.55
C LEU A 595 10.57 6.41 19.46
N GLU A 596 10.27 6.68 20.73
CA GLU A 596 11.24 6.83 21.81
C GLU A 596 11.22 5.55 22.65
N THR A 597 12.38 4.99 22.99
CA THR A 597 12.50 3.79 23.82
C THR A 597 13.54 4.02 24.91
N TRP A 598 13.21 3.73 26.18
CA TRP A 598 14.07 4.00 27.33
C TRP A 598 14.43 2.72 28.09
N THR A 599 15.59 2.15 27.76
CA THR A 599 16.21 1.03 28.49
C THR A 599 17.03 1.60 29.66
N GLY A 600 16.32 2.00 30.73
CA GLY A 600 16.88 2.70 31.87
C GLY A 600 16.95 4.23 31.70
N ILE A 601 18.10 4.85 31.97
CA ILE A 601 18.27 6.32 31.93
C ILE A 601 18.62 6.84 30.53
N SER A 602 19.20 5.98 29.67
CA SER A 602 19.45 6.26 28.26
C SER A 602 18.28 5.80 27.41
N GLY A 603 17.90 6.57 26.40
CA GLY A 603 16.92 6.16 25.40
C GLY A 603 17.45 6.25 23.97
N LYS A 604 16.83 5.49 23.06
CA LYS A 604 16.95 5.66 21.61
C LYS A 604 15.74 6.43 21.06
N THR A 605 15.92 7.02 19.89
CA THR A 605 14.84 7.64 19.11
C THR A 605 14.98 7.19 17.66
N GLU A 606 13.90 6.68 17.10
CA GLU A 606 13.81 6.25 15.70
C GLU A 606 12.49 6.72 15.06
N VAL A 607 12.35 6.57 13.74
CA VAL A 607 11.14 6.93 13.00
C VAL A 607 10.55 5.67 12.37
N LEU A 608 9.32 5.34 12.74
CA LEU A 608 8.56 4.23 12.17
C LEU A 608 7.92 4.68 10.85
N ASN A 609 8.44 4.22 9.71
CA ASN A 609 8.10 4.74 8.38
C ASN A 609 7.26 3.80 7.50
N SER A 610 6.92 2.59 7.98
CA SER A 610 6.04 1.62 7.29
C SER A 610 4.64 1.54 7.92
N ILE A 611 4.57 1.16 9.19
CA ILE A 611 3.34 1.01 9.99
C ILE A 611 3.56 1.54 11.42
N LEU A 612 2.47 1.83 12.14
CA LEU A 612 2.50 2.26 13.55
C LEU A 612 2.59 1.06 14.49
N GLU A 613 3.65 0.27 14.32
CA GLU A 613 4.04 -0.86 15.15
C GLU A 613 5.53 -0.74 15.50
N ALA A 614 5.84 -0.83 16.79
CA ALA A 614 7.20 -0.87 17.29
C ALA A 614 7.85 -2.25 17.03
N PRO A 615 9.18 -2.34 16.91
CA PRO A 615 9.87 -3.63 16.92
C PRO A 615 9.51 -4.44 18.16
N SER A 616 9.50 -5.77 18.03
CA SER A 616 9.18 -6.71 19.11
C SER A 616 10.40 -7.46 19.63
N ASN A 617 10.36 -7.84 20.91
CA ASN A 617 11.43 -8.47 21.68
C ASN A 617 12.73 -7.61 21.68
N VAL A 618 12.57 -6.33 22.05
CA VAL A 618 13.61 -5.30 22.12
C VAL A 618 14.50 -5.44 23.36
N ASP A 619 13.93 -5.53 24.57
CA ASP A 619 14.65 -5.62 25.86
C ASP A 619 13.68 -5.97 27.01
N ASP A 620 14.18 -6.20 28.24
CA ASP A 620 13.34 -6.31 29.44
C ASP A 620 13.34 -5.00 30.28
N ASN A 621 12.27 -4.77 31.04
CA ASN A 621 12.04 -3.66 32.00
C ASN A 621 12.06 -2.21 31.44
N TYR A 622 11.85 -1.99 30.14
CA TYR A 622 11.89 -0.68 29.48
C TYR A 622 10.52 0.03 29.42
N GLY A 623 10.50 1.22 28.82
CA GLY A 623 9.26 1.90 28.42
C GLY A 623 9.42 2.53 27.04
N SER A 624 8.32 2.68 26.32
CA SER A 624 8.32 3.30 24.99
C SER A 624 7.21 4.33 24.81
N ARG A 625 7.44 5.28 23.90
CA ARG A 625 6.44 6.23 23.42
C ARG A 625 6.52 6.36 21.91
N MET A 626 5.42 6.05 21.24
CA MET A 626 5.18 6.37 19.84
C MET A 626 4.36 7.66 19.77
N LYS A 627 4.72 8.62 18.91
CA LYS A 627 3.99 9.89 18.79
C LYS A 627 4.11 10.56 17.43
N GLY A 628 3.08 11.31 17.06
CA GLY A 628 3.03 12.05 15.80
C GLY A 628 1.71 12.77 15.60
N TRP A 629 1.50 13.27 14.39
CA TRP A 629 0.21 13.77 13.93
C TRP A 629 -0.40 12.81 12.93
N LEU A 630 -1.59 12.29 13.24
CA LEU A 630 -2.38 11.47 12.34
C LEU A 630 -3.17 12.37 11.38
N VAL A 631 -3.15 12.06 10.09
CA VAL A 631 -3.87 12.75 9.02
C VAL A 631 -4.92 11.78 8.47
N PRO A 632 -6.21 11.94 8.84
CA PRO A 632 -7.26 10.99 8.46
C PRO A 632 -7.48 10.99 6.93
N PRO A 633 -7.62 9.81 6.28
CA PRO A 633 -7.91 9.73 4.84
C PRO A 633 -9.37 10.06 4.50
N VAL A 634 -10.32 9.75 5.39
CA VAL A 634 -11.76 9.87 5.16
C VAL A 634 -12.42 10.65 6.29
N THR A 635 -13.38 11.51 5.99
CA THR A 635 -14.20 12.19 7.02
C THR A 635 -15.24 11.21 7.56
N GLY A 636 -15.22 10.93 8.86
CA GLY A 636 -16.12 9.96 9.47
C GLY A 636 -15.77 9.58 10.89
N ASN A 637 -16.44 8.54 11.40
CA ASN A 637 -16.16 7.98 12.73
C ASN A 637 -15.06 6.93 12.64
N TYR A 638 -13.99 7.12 13.41
CA TYR A 638 -12.89 6.18 13.58
C TYR A 638 -13.04 5.46 14.92
N GLU A 639 -12.77 4.17 14.94
CA GLU A 639 -12.50 3.42 16.17
C GLU A 639 -11.00 3.07 16.18
N PHE A 640 -10.38 3.10 17.36
CA PHE A 640 -8.95 2.87 17.53
C PHE A 640 -8.67 1.73 18.49
N TRP A 641 -7.57 1.04 18.26
CA TRP A 641 -7.12 -0.08 19.06
C TRP A 641 -5.65 0.05 19.45
N ILE A 642 -5.28 -0.57 20.57
CA ILE A 642 -3.89 -0.74 20.99
C ILE A 642 -3.62 -2.20 21.34
N THR A 643 -2.48 -2.71 20.86
CA THR A 643 -1.82 -3.89 21.44
C THR A 643 -0.49 -3.46 22.02
N SER A 644 -0.16 -4.02 23.18
CA SER A 644 1.11 -3.81 23.85
C SER A 644 1.45 -5.02 24.69
N ASP A 645 2.73 -5.26 24.92
CA ASP A 645 3.18 -6.20 25.94
C ASP A 645 4.31 -5.52 26.73
N ASP A 646 4.15 -5.18 28.01
CA ASP A 646 2.99 -5.36 28.91
C ASP A 646 1.89 -4.27 28.74
N GLU A 647 1.85 -3.27 29.64
CA GLU A 647 0.78 -2.27 29.74
C GLU A 647 0.99 -1.18 28.69
N GLY A 648 -0.09 -0.73 28.06
CA GLY A 648 -0.03 0.33 27.06
C GLY A 648 -1.27 1.20 27.02
N GLU A 649 -1.09 2.46 26.66
CA GLU A 649 -2.15 3.47 26.59
C GLU A 649 -2.13 4.19 25.25
N PHE A 650 -3.29 4.44 24.65
CA PHE A 650 -3.39 5.28 23.45
C PHE A 650 -4.15 6.58 23.75
N TRP A 651 -3.50 7.70 23.43
CA TRP A 651 -3.93 9.06 23.67
C TRP A 651 -4.07 9.80 22.34
N LEU A 652 -5.20 10.51 22.16
CA LEU A 652 -5.52 11.22 20.93
C LEU A 652 -6.06 12.62 21.25
N SER A 653 -5.69 13.61 20.45
CA SER A 653 -6.23 14.97 20.48
C SER A 653 -7.38 15.13 19.47
N VAL A 654 -8.25 16.11 19.68
CA VAL A 654 -9.28 16.52 18.71
C VAL A 654 -8.77 17.54 17.68
N ASN A 655 -7.50 17.93 17.78
CA ASN A 655 -6.80 18.85 16.88
C ASN A 655 -5.29 18.55 16.86
N ASP A 656 -4.53 19.38 16.14
CA ASP A 656 -3.08 19.29 16.01
C ASP A 656 -2.30 19.74 17.27
N ASP A 657 -2.97 20.30 18.28
CA ASP A 657 -2.35 20.78 19.51
C ASP A 657 -2.14 19.64 20.55
N PRO A 658 -0.87 19.34 20.93
CA PRO A 658 -0.53 18.34 21.94
C PRO A 658 -1.02 18.64 23.37
N ALA A 659 -1.54 19.83 23.64
CA ALA A 659 -2.14 20.14 24.94
C ALA A 659 -3.52 19.49 25.15
N ASN A 660 -4.19 19.04 24.08
CA ASN A 660 -5.57 18.57 24.12
C ASN A 660 -5.72 17.03 24.07
N VAL A 661 -4.65 16.26 24.32
CA VAL A 661 -4.72 14.78 24.28
C VAL A 661 -5.57 14.22 25.41
N VAL A 662 -6.34 13.18 25.10
CA VAL A 662 -7.08 12.38 26.08
C VAL A 662 -6.86 10.90 25.81
N LYS A 663 -6.85 10.06 26.86
CA LYS A 663 -6.74 8.61 26.71
C LYS A 663 -8.04 8.07 26.13
N ILE A 664 -7.95 7.33 25.01
CA ILE A 664 -9.12 6.82 24.29
C ILE A 664 -9.25 5.29 24.36
N CYS A 665 -8.15 4.55 24.55
CA CYS A 665 -8.13 3.13 24.87
C CYS A 665 -6.80 2.73 25.55
N PHE A 666 -6.73 1.53 26.13
CA PHE A 666 -5.54 1.01 26.80
C PHE A 666 -5.54 -0.53 26.87
N SER A 667 -4.36 -1.15 26.84
CA SER A 667 -4.18 -2.57 27.17
C SER A 667 -3.59 -2.67 28.59
N PRO A 668 -4.29 -3.25 29.56
CA PRO A 668 -3.83 -3.35 30.95
C PRO A 668 -2.79 -4.47 31.20
N TRP A 669 -2.57 -5.38 30.25
CA TRP A 669 -1.66 -6.53 30.39
C TRP A 669 -1.19 -7.06 29.03
N ALA A 670 0.03 -7.62 28.99
CA ALA A 670 0.61 -8.48 27.95
C ALA A 670 -0.33 -8.94 26.80
N SER A 671 -0.33 -8.25 25.67
CA SER A 671 -1.19 -8.51 24.50
C SER A 671 -0.37 -8.53 23.21
N GLY A 672 -0.14 -9.74 22.70
CA GLY A 672 0.72 -9.98 21.54
C GLY A 672 0.25 -9.27 20.25
N PRO A 673 1.12 -9.21 19.22
CA PRO A 673 0.82 -8.53 17.96
C PRO A 673 -0.50 -9.01 17.33
N GLY A 674 -1.36 -8.05 16.97
CA GLY A 674 -2.67 -8.31 16.37
C GLY A 674 -3.77 -8.81 17.33
N TRP A 675 -3.52 -8.95 18.63
CA TRP A 675 -4.53 -9.38 19.62
C TRP A 675 -5.44 -8.22 20.07
N TRP A 676 -6.19 -7.65 19.13
CA TRP A 676 -6.95 -6.42 19.29
C TRP A 676 -8.13 -6.49 20.27
N ASP A 677 -8.66 -7.69 20.55
CA ASP A 677 -9.91 -7.90 21.29
C ASP A 677 -9.73 -8.73 22.59
N ARG A 678 -8.48 -8.88 23.07
CA ARG A 678 -8.17 -9.66 24.29
C ARG A 678 -8.83 -9.09 25.54
N VAL A 679 -8.96 -7.76 25.65
CA VAL A 679 -9.86 -7.10 26.62
C VAL A 679 -10.65 -5.95 25.98
N PRO A 680 -11.86 -5.62 26.47
CA PRO A 680 -12.68 -4.56 25.87
C PRO A 680 -12.02 -3.18 25.86
N ASP A 681 -11.20 -2.86 26.86
CA ASP A 681 -10.56 -1.55 27.04
C ASP A 681 -9.50 -1.21 25.97
N GLN A 682 -9.03 -2.21 25.21
CA GLN A 682 -8.13 -2.00 24.06
C GLN A 682 -8.79 -1.22 22.94
N LYS A 683 -10.12 -1.15 22.90
CA LYS A 683 -10.91 -0.48 21.85
C LYS A 683 -11.46 0.88 22.33
N SER A 684 -11.32 1.92 21.50
CA SER A 684 -11.93 3.23 21.75
C SER A 684 -13.43 3.25 21.45
N SER A 685 -14.15 4.20 22.04
CA SER A 685 -15.43 4.63 21.46
C SER A 685 -15.21 5.28 20.08
N PRO A 686 -16.22 5.37 19.20
CA PRO A 686 -16.10 6.07 17.92
C PRO A 686 -15.77 7.57 18.08
N ILE A 687 -14.81 8.06 17.30
CA ILE A 687 -14.31 9.43 17.30
C ILE A 687 -14.49 10.03 15.90
N TYR A 688 -15.19 11.16 15.79
CA TYR A 688 -15.38 11.82 14.50
C TYR A 688 -14.15 12.63 14.10
N LEU A 689 -13.54 12.30 12.96
CA LEU A 689 -12.38 12.99 12.39
C LEU A 689 -12.68 13.49 10.96
N VAL A 690 -11.94 14.52 10.54
CA VAL A 690 -12.09 15.17 9.22
C VAL A 690 -10.91 14.82 8.33
N ALA A 691 -11.18 14.43 7.08
CA ALA A 691 -10.14 14.10 6.11
C ALA A 691 -9.13 15.24 5.94
N GLY A 692 -7.84 14.92 5.96
CA GLY A 692 -6.75 15.89 5.81
C GLY A 692 -6.49 16.79 7.03
N GLN A 693 -7.37 16.82 8.04
CA GLN A 693 -7.14 17.59 9.25
C GLN A 693 -6.26 16.81 10.23
N ALA A 694 -5.03 17.28 10.46
CA ALA A 694 -4.10 16.66 11.38
C ALA A 694 -4.63 16.64 12.84
N VAL A 695 -4.43 15.53 13.54
CA VAL A 695 -4.67 15.38 14.98
C VAL A 695 -3.46 14.77 15.69
N TYR A 696 -3.07 15.31 16.84
CA TYR A 696 -1.92 14.78 17.59
C TYR A 696 -2.27 13.48 18.35
N TYR A 697 -1.31 12.55 18.44
CA TYR A 697 -1.46 11.31 19.21
C TYR A 697 -0.17 10.91 19.96
N GLU A 698 -0.34 10.15 21.04
CA GLU A 698 0.72 9.39 21.71
C GLU A 698 0.23 7.97 22.04
N ALA A 699 1.04 6.95 21.76
CA ALA A 699 0.90 5.64 22.38
C ALA A 699 2.07 5.43 23.36
N LEU A 700 1.75 5.01 24.58
CA LEU A 700 2.71 4.69 25.63
C LEU A 700 2.71 3.19 25.85
N MET A 701 3.86 2.63 26.21
CA MET A 701 3.94 1.27 26.73
C MET A 701 4.99 1.16 27.84
N LYS A 702 4.71 0.33 28.84
CA LYS A 702 5.62 -0.12 29.88
C LYS A 702 5.68 -1.63 29.85
N GLU A 703 6.85 -2.16 29.55
CA GLU A 703 7.13 -3.60 29.50
C GLU A 703 7.79 -4.06 30.82
N GLY A 704 7.49 -5.29 31.27
CA GLY A 704 7.94 -5.85 32.54
C GLY A 704 9.04 -6.90 32.39
N ASP A 705 8.65 -8.09 31.93
CA ASP A 705 9.57 -9.17 31.56
C ASP A 705 8.95 -10.14 30.52
N GLY A 706 9.74 -10.54 29.51
CA GLY A 706 9.38 -11.64 28.62
C GLY A 706 9.33 -11.29 27.13
N GLY A 707 8.13 -11.04 26.61
CA GLY A 707 7.91 -10.63 25.22
C GLY A 707 7.43 -9.19 25.17
N ASP A 708 7.70 -8.48 24.07
CA ASP A 708 7.28 -7.08 23.95
C ASP A 708 6.72 -6.74 22.57
N ASN A 709 5.78 -5.80 22.56
CA ASN A 709 5.27 -5.13 21.36
C ASN A 709 4.56 -3.82 21.74
N LEU A 710 4.33 -2.96 20.74
CA LEU A 710 3.41 -1.83 20.79
C LEU A 710 2.89 -1.54 19.38
N ALA A 711 1.59 -1.69 19.12
CA ALA A 711 0.98 -1.34 17.84
C ALA A 711 -0.35 -0.60 18.01
N ILE A 712 -0.61 0.35 17.10
CA ILE A 712 -1.84 1.14 17.05
C ILE A 712 -2.64 0.69 15.83
N GLY A 713 -3.88 0.27 16.05
CA GLY A 713 -4.83 -0.11 14.99
C GLY A 713 -5.97 0.87 14.84
N TRP A 714 -6.63 0.88 13.67
CA TRP A 714 -7.82 1.69 13.42
C TRP A 714 -8.84 1.01 12.51
N GLN A 715 -10.09 1.50 12.56
CA GLN A 715 -11.17 1.17 11.63
C GLN A 715 -11.99 2.42 11.34
N TYR A 716 -12.42 2.61 10.09
CA TYR A 716 -13.23 3.76 9.65
C TYR A 716 -14.12 3.39 8.43
N PRO A 717 -15.03 4.27 7.96
CA PRO A 717 -15.94 3.92 6.87
C PRO A 717 -15.20 3.51 5.58
N GLY A 718 -15.43 2.27 5.13
CA GLY A 718 -14.78 1.69 3.95
C GLY A 718 -13.45 0.97 4.21
N GLN A 719 -12.97 0.93 5.46
CA GLN A 719 -11.72 0.26 5.84
C GLN A 719 -11.98 -0.76 6.96
N THR A 720 -11.40 -1.96 6.83
CA THR A 720 -11.38 -2.98 7.90
C THR A 720 -10.23 -2.72 8.88
N LEU A 721 -10.31 -3.30 10.08
CA LEU A 721 -9.29 -3.14 11.11
C LEU A 721 -7.88 -3.50 10.60
N GLU A 722 -6.95 -2.55 10.68
CA GLU A 722 -5.54 -2.70 10.32
C GLU A 722 -4.65 -1.95 11.34
N VAL A 723 -3.35 -2.29 11.39
CA VAL A 723 -2.33 -1.41 12.01
C VAL A 723 -2.26 -0.13 11.18
N ILE A 724 -2.26 1.05 11.81
CA ILE A 724 -2.27 2.32 11.09
C ILE A 724 -1.02 2.41 10.17
N PRO A 725 -1.18 2.57 8.85
CA PRO A 725 -0.06 2.77 7.94
C PRO A 725 0.68 4.08 8.22
N ALA A 726 2.02 4.06 8.27
CA ALA A 726 2.86 5.20 8.65
C ALA A 726 2.69 6.43 7.73
N MET A 727 2.31 6.21 6.47
CA MET A 727 1.86 7.20 5.49
C MET A 727 0.78 8.17 6.01
N TYR A 728 -0.05 7.75 6.98
CA TYR A 728 -1.08 8.60 7.61
C TYR A 728 -0.57 9.33 8.85
N SER A 729 0.66 9.07 9.29
CA SER A 729 1.30 9.79 10.39
C SER A 729 2.34 10.79 9.90
N ARG A 730 2.61 11.83 10.68
CA ARG A 730 3.74 12.75 10.57
C ARG A 730 4.55 12.72 11.88
N PRO A 731 5.87 12.49 11.87
CA PRO A 731 6.70 12.40 13.07
C PRO A 731 6.61 13.66 13.92
N TYR A 732 6.41 13.50 15.22
CA TYR A 732 6.39 14.61 16.17
C TYR A 732 7.70 15.41 16.15
N LYS A 733 7.59 16.73 16.17
CA LYS A 733 8.72 17.64 16.42
C LYS A 733 8.28 18.71 17.44
N PRO A 734 8.99 18.86 18.56
CA PRO A 734 8.66 19.87 19.59
C PRO A 734 8.96 21.29 19.14
#